data_AF-A0A1Y6D510-F1
#
_entry.id   AF-A0A1Y6D510-F1
#
_cell.length_a   1.000
_cell.length_b   1.000
_cell.length_c   1.000
_cell.angle_alpha   90.00
_cell.angle_beta   90.00
_cell.angle_gamma   90.00
#
_symmetry.space_group_name_H-M   'P 1'
#
loop_
_entity.id
_entity.type
_entity.pdbx_description
1 polymer ?
#
loop_
_entity_poly.entity_id
_entity_poly.type
_entity_poly.pdbx_seq_one_letter_code
_entity_poly.pdbx_strand_id
1 'polypeptide(L)'
;MKDHDRTPDTVRADPDAQGAATPHPGYGIDLLDRPPGLPAPLKAGVEQLSGLVMDDVRVHYDSPKPAGLGALAYAQGSDIFLGPGQERHLPHEAWHVVQQKQGRVQPEAPRLKARRPLNTEPALEREADAMGAAAARAASGGPGTAQARVQHDPPPPYLPVAQLKGREPPKAKAKEPAKFYQEVIEALDSLSEWYIPSSGLPYIRNLLRLCEATEAKDLAAVQKWVPLVMADPPPSGAPYERSENFVNDLLVRILEMGLDREALRLRTFFRGGGRSEPPISKFGADKRLWQRLAYRAIEQADFSKAEAATASIDQLLAAFWQIRREAERLDFDKVKQSRELGKLTDASDPYGLTESDTLASYFSALIHQLRELAVPLFRAVHTLMEDAVARFEADAAKDGEAALQRLESVLDGKLKPAFDAVVGDRHLGGLSLEATRSAFTDKGGEHRDYFDRGKTGGKRGVAIDFFDKDQIGGVEKYLPVARIFAVRKNQIGFLRRLYTQENRAAMGKHALRLENIDDWRGFLEAQYLAKAEPQAGEAKAAKAGPLKADADAYRAVIRLLEGYADAFTISTPYNIEDFVKREEDNYLKRPYPRALTGQLIQDCGVYALRWVYMLSLLKEKLKLKFSLIVLPVHVGLIVTGAGLPTYIIHNGNFHEVTDAKLAALRKDWEPPDPKTSEPDANRQLLATVAAGMFSMGVDLPFRLEDLPDHLKAKDSALKPNLQSFYEKKVVGKKLLADDPKAGISQFQLRYLDLNKEKNRIHNELAIPAWKSARGVWLKHRDKLHAELAKAFVGQPHDYPAASAAYLADLDQDPAFSHLNDALKQLTQRRNAVSKDLGEHPALVAPGSKVARSTLAPSKGRQLILGWEYQLQEHREHVADLKKALESGVPEDYIKPPFADEKDTLEPVY
;
A
#
# COMPACT_ATOMS: atom_id res chain seq x y z
N MET A 1 -4.05 69.55 -11.01
CA MET A 1 -2.79 68.94 -11.52
C MET A 1 -3.18 67.59 -12.10
N LYS A 2 -2.67 67.30 -13.29
CA LYS A 2 -3.22 66.44 -14.36
C LYS A 2 -3.27 64.93 -14.09
N ASP A 3 -4.24 64.31 -14.79
CA ASP A 3 -4.29 62.97 -15.43
C ASP A 3 -4.27 61.70 -14.56
N HIS A 4 -5.06 60.64 -14.82
CA HIS A 4 -6.26 60.44 -15.64
C HIS A 4 -6.94 59.15 -15.15
N ASP A 5 -8.26 59.22 -14.96
CA ASP A 5 -9.19 58.11 -14.73
C ASP A 5 -9.42 57.32 -16.04
N ARG A 6 -9.55 55.98 -15.97
CA ARG A 6 -10.21 55.16 -17.01
C ARG A 6 -10.63 53.77 -16.51
N THR A 7 -11.93 53.55 -16.62
CA THR A 7 -12.73 52.34 -16.48
C THR A 7 -12.37 51.23 -17.49
N PRO A 8 -12.85 49.97 -17.27
CA PRO A 8 -12.37 48.80 -18.00
C PRO A 8 -13.13 48.58 -19.32
N ASP A 9 -12.38 48.48 -20.42
CA ASP A 9 -12.92 48.15 -21.74
C ASP A 9 -13.17 46.64 -21.88
N THR A 10 -14.39 46.35 -22.30
CA THR A 10 -14.88 45.08 -22.82
C THR A 10 -14.17 44.75 -24.13
N VAL A 11 -13.53 43.57 -24.20
CA VAL A 11 -12.95 43.08 -25.46
C VAL A 11 -14.07 42.62 -26.38
N ARG A 12 -14.27 43.39 -27.45
CA ARG A 12 -15.05 43.03 -28.64
C ARG A 12 -14.37 41.86 -29.36
N ALA A 13 -15.20 40.93 -29.86
CA ALA A 13 -14.79 39.93 -30.83
C ALA A 13 -14.47 40.62 -32.17
N ASP A 14 -13.32 40.28 -32.75
CA ASP A 14 -12.90 40.73 -34.08
C ASP A 14 -13.36 39.68 -35.11
N PRO A 15 -14.21 40.04 -36.10
CA PRO A 15 -14.78 39.10 -37.04
C PRO A 15 -14.07 39.21 -38.39
N ASP A 16 -12.76 38.97 -38.48
CA ASP A 16 -12.06 38.77 -39.75
C ASP A 16 -10.66 38.18 -39.50
N ALA A 17 -10.58 36.85 -39.40
CA ALA A 17 -9.32 36.11 -39.47
C ALA A 17 -9.54 34.69 -40.03
N GLN A 18 -10.15 34.60 -41.21
CA GLN A 18 -9.92 33.47 -42.11
C GLN A 18 -8.77 33.87 -43.05
N GLY A 19 -7.56 33.34 -42.83
CA GLY A 19 -6.44 33.64 -43.73
C GLY A 19 -5.08 33.13 -43.26
N ALA A 20 -4.66 32.00 -43.84
CA ALA A 20 -3.29 31.51 -43.99
C ALA A 20 -2.45 31.24 -42.73
N ALA A 21 -2.37 29.96 -42.37
CA ALA A 21 -1.30 29.41 -41.54
C ALA A 21 0.08 29.77 -42.15
N THR A 22 0.85 30.58 -41.45
CA THR A 22 2.27 30.79 -41.72
C THR A 22 3.08 29.84 -40.82
N PRO A 23 4.07 29.10 -41.37
CA PRO A 23 4.87 28.18 -40.57
C PRO A 23 5.81 28.98 -39.66
N HIS A 24 5.62 28.90 -38.35
CA HIS A 24 6.54 29.48 -37.38
C HIS A 24 7.77 28.56 -37.19
N PRO A 25 9.00 29.12 -37.15
CA PRO A 25 10.26 28.38 -37.30
C PRO A 25 10.75 27.68 -36.01
N GLY A 26 9.85 27.31 -35.09
CA GLY A 26 10.24 26.86 -33.75
C GLY A 26 10.65 25.39 -33.62
N TYR A 27 10.02 24.48 -34.38
CA TYR A 27 10.11 23.05 -34.06
C TYR A 27 10.18 22.08 -35.27
N GLY A 28 10.05 22.55 -36.51
CA GLY A 28 10.28 21.72 -37.70
C GLY A 28 9.31 20.53 -37.90
N ILE A 29 8.21 20.48 -37.16
CA ILE A 29 7.12 19.50 -37.29
C ILE A 29 5.86 20.20 -37.79
N ASP A 30 5.21 19.62 -38.79
CA ASP A 30 3.92 20.10 -39.30
C ASP A 30 2.81 19.74 -38.29
N LEU A 31 2.47 20.69 -37.42
CA LEU A 31 1.41 20.58 -36.43
C LEU A 31 0.01 20.89 -37.00
N LEU A 32 -0.10 21.10 -38.33
CA LEU A 32 -1.37 21.41 -38.99
C LEU A 32 -2.29 20.20 -39.12
N ASP A 33 -1.72 18.99 -39.12
CA ASP A 33 -2.51 17.79 -38.95
C ASP A 33 -2.91 17.71 -37.47
N ARG A 34 -4.22 17.71 -37.19
CA ARG A 34 -4.81 17.65 -35.85
C ARG A 34 -5.33 16.25 -35.53
N PRO A 35 -4.46 15.22 -35.43
CA PRO A 35 -4.91 13.86 -35.16
C PRO A 35 -5.52 13.77 -33.75
N PRO A 36 -6.45 12.86 -33.49
CA PRO A 36 -7.04 12.69 -32.15
C PRO A 36 -6.02 12.27 -31.06
N GLY A 37 -4.77 11.99 -31.42
CA GLY A 37 -3.64 11.72 -30.53
C GLY A 37 -2.40 12.54 -30.92
N LEU A 38 -1.21 12.16 -30.46
CA LEU A 38 0.01 12.89 -30.82
C LEU A 38 0.35 12.73 -32.32
N PRO A 39 0.79 13.80 -33.02
CA PRO A 39 1.36 13.68 -34.37
C PRO A 39 2.49 12.64 -34.39
N ALA A 40 2.45 11.71 -35.35
CA ALA A 40 3.33 10.53 -35.36
C ALA A 40 4.83 10.86 -35.19
N PRO A 41 5.39 11.93 -35.81
CA PRO A 41 6.78 12.32 -35.58
C PRO A 41 7.05 12.77 -34.14
N LEU A 42 6.15 13.59 -33.57
CA LEU A 42 6.27 14.04 -32.17
C LEU A 42 6.10 12.88 -31.20
N LYS A 43 5.13 12.00 -31.45
CA LYS A 43 4.92 10.78 -30.68
C LYS A 43 6.17 9.91 -30.66
N ALA A 44 6.76 9.62 -31.82
CA ALA A 44 8.00 8.85 -31.91
C ALA A 44 9.16 9.52 -31.15
N GLY A 45 9.31 10.85 -31.25
CA GLY A 45 10.31 11.58 -30.48
C GLY A 45 10.08 11.52 -28.97
N VAL A 46 8.83 11.63 -28.52
CA VAL A 46 8.48 11.51 -27.09
C VAL A 46 8.67 10.08 -26.58
N GLU A 47 8.25 9.06 -27.34
CA GLU A 47 8.41 7.64 -26.99
C GLU A 47 9.90 7.26 -26.96
N GLN A 48 10.70 7.75 -27.91
CA GLN A 48 12.14 7.52 -27.96
C GLN A 48 12.86 8.14 -26.75
N LEU A 49 12.50 9.36 -26.36
CA LEU A 49 13.16 10.06 -25.25
C LEU A 49 12.66 9.59 -23.87
N SER A 50 11.41 9.15 -23.76
CA SER A 50 10.80 8.79 -22.47
C SER A 50 10.82 7.29 -22.17
N GLY A 51 10.92 6.43 -23.20
CA GLY A 51 10.75 4.98 -23.09
C GLY A 51 9.32 4.54 -22.77
N LEU A 52 8.34 5.45 -22.81
CA LEU A 52 6.92 5.19 -22.54
C LEU A 52 6.15 5.13 -23.85
N VAL A 53 5.16 4.23 -23.92
CA VAL A 53 4.20 4.20 -25.03
C VAL A 53 3.19 5.34 -24.87
N MET A 54 2.96 6.07 -25.96
CA MET A 54 2.09 7.24 -26.02
C MET A 54 0.87 7.00 -26.94
N ASP A 55 0.59 5.74 -27.30
CA ASP A 55 -0.58 5.29 -28.09
C ASP A 55 -1.93 5.73 -27.49
N ASP A 56 -2.01 5.78 -26.16
CA ASP A 56 -3.20 6.13 -25.41
C ASP A 56 -3.37 7.65 -25.21
N VAL A 57 -2.43 8.45 -25.73
CA VAL A 57 -2.46 9.91 -25.58
C VAL A 57 -3.45 10.52 -26.56
N ARG A 58 -4.39 11.30 -26.02
CA ARG A 58 -5.42 12.00 -26.78
C ARG A 58 -5.20 13.50 -26.74
N VAL A 59 -5.32 14.14 -27.89
CA VAL A 59 -5.14 15.60 -28.01
C VAL A 59 -6.47 16.24 -28.35
N HIS A 60 -6.95 17.10 -27.46
CA HIS A 60 -8.17 17.88 -27.60
C HIS A 60 -7.80 19.27 -28.08
N TYR A 61 -7.80 19.46 -29.40
CA TYR A 61 -7.59 20.75 -30.05
C TYR A 61 -8.79 21.69 -29.85
N ASP A 62 -8.53 23.01 -29.86
CA ASP A 62 -9.52 24.07 -29.67
C ASP A 62 -10.40 23.88 -28.41
N SER A 63 -9.85 23.27 -27.36
CA SER A 63 -10.57 22.96 -26.14
C SER A 63 -10.87 24.25 -25.36
N PRO A 64 -12.12 24.45 -24.87
CA PRO A 64 -12.41 25.56 -23.97
C PRO A 64 -11.88 25.33 -22.54
N LYS A 65 -11.39 24.12 -22.22
CA LYS A 65 -11.00 23.74 -20.86
C LYS A 65 -9.80 24.53 -20.30
N PRO A 66 -8.71 24.79 -21.04
CA PRO A 66 -7.57 25.56 -20.51
C PRO A 66 -7.95 26.97 -20.05
N ALA A 67 -8.90 27.62 -20.75
CA ALA A 67 -9.38 28.96 -20.38
C ALA A 67 -10.03 29.01 -18.98
N GLY A 68 -10.73 27.94 -18.58
CA GLY A 68 -11.31 27.80 -17.24
C GLY A 68 -10.28 27.72 -16.11
N LEU A 69 -9.03 27.41 -16.44
CA LEU A 69 -7.87 27.35 -15.52
C LEU A 69 -6.93 28.56 -15.68
N GLY A 70 -7.18 29.45 -16.63
CA GLY A 70 -6.28 30.54 -16.99
C GLY A 70 -4.98 30.08 -17.68
N ALA A 71 -5.01 28.90 -18.32
CA ALA A 71 -3.89 28.31 -19.04
C ALA A 71 -4.14 28.33 -20.57
N LEU A 72 -3.06 28.21 -21.34
CA LEU A 72 -3.14 28.09 -22.81
C LEU A 72 -3.28 26.63 -23.26
N ALA A 73 -2.70 25.71 -22.49
CA ALA A 73 -2.79 24.27 -22.66
C ALA A 73 -2.56 23.58 -21.31
N TYR A 74 -2.93 22.30 -21.20
CA TYR A 74 -2.48 21.44 -20.12
C TYR A 74 -2.61 19.95 -20.44
N ALA A 75 -1.77 19.13 -19.80
CA ALA A 75 -1.88 17.67 -19.78
C ALA A 75 -2.44 17.13 -18.46
N GLN A 76 -3.36 16.18 -18.53
CA GLN A 76 -3.91 15.46 -17.38
C GLN A 76 -4.15 13.98 -17.72
N GLY A 77 -3.46 13.08 -17.03
CA GLY A 77 -3.40 11.67 -17.39
C GLY A 77 -2.78 11.50 -18.78
N SER A 78 -3.52 10.86 -19.68
CA SER A 78 -3.15 10.70 -21.10
C SER A 78 -3.87 11.70 -22.00
N ASP A 79 -4.60 12.68 -21.46
CA ASP A 79 -5.33 13.68 -22.25
C ASP A 79 -4.59 15.03 -22.23
N ILE A 80 -4.40 15.62 -23.41
CA ILE A 80 -3.80 16.95 -23.60
C ILE A 80 -4.89 17.89 -24.11
N PHE A 81 -5.12 19.01 -23.44
CA PHE A 81 -6.09 20.03 -23.85
C PHE A 81 -5.35 21.26 -24.34
N LEU A 82 -5.54 21.62 -25.61
CA LEU A 82 -4.97 22.82 -26.22
C LEU A 82 -6.08 23.85 -26.43
N GLY A 83 -5.87 25.09 -25.97
CA GLY A 83 -6.77 26.20 -26.30
C GLY A 83 -6.76 26.50 -27.81
N PRO A 84 -7.75 27.24 -28.33
CA PRO A 84 -7.77 27.62 -29.74
C PRO A 84 -6.45 28.29 -30.20
N GLY A 85 -5.80 27.72 -31.20
CA GLY A 85 -4.52 28.20 -31.75
C GLY A 85 -3.28 27.98 -30.86
N GLN A 86 -3.33 27.07 -29.87
CA GLN A 86 -2.23 26.82 -28.92
C GLN A 86 -1.42 25.55 -29.21
N GLU A 87 -1.42 25.05 -30.45
CA GLU A 87 -0.75 23.81 -30.88
C GLU A 87 0.77 23.81 -30.61
N ARG A 88 1.39 24.99 -30.55
CA ARG A 88 2.81 25.14 -30.19
C ARG A 88 3.17 24.59 -28.81
N HIS A 89 2.20 24.44 -27.90
CA HIS A 89 2.41 23.90 -26.55
C HIS A 89 2.37 22.37 -26.53
N LEU A 90 1.95 21.72 -27.62
CA LEU A 90 1.76 20.28 -27.68
C LEU A 90 3.01 19.46 -27.30
N PRO A 91 4.24 19.79 -27.74
CA PRO A 91 5.42 19.03 -27.32
C PRO A 91 5.72 19.14 -25.81
N HIS A 92 5.48 20.31 -25.22
CA HIS A 92 5.65 20.57 -23.79
C HIS A 92 4.60 19.77 -22.99
N GLU A 93 3.33 19.83 -23.38
CA GLU A 93 2.27 19.07 -22.72
C GLU A 93 2.43 17.56 -22.89
N ALA A 94 2.93 17.10 -24.04
CA ALA A 94 3.27 15.69 -24.26
C ALA A 94 4.33 15.21 -23.27
N TRP A 95 5.26 16.08 -22.84
CA TRP A 95 6.23 15.74 -21.82
C TRP A 95 5.65 15.76 -20.40
N HIS A 96 4.65 16.60 -20.13
CA HIS A 96 3.90 16.50 -18.88
C HIS A 96 3.15 15.16 -18.74
N VAL A 97 2.61 14.62 -19.84
CA VAL A 97 2.05 13.25 -19.85
C VAL A 97 3.11 12.21 -19.48
N VAL A 98 4.34 12.35 -19.97
CA VAL A 98 5.47 11.48 -19.59
C VAL A 98 5.76 11.56 -18.08
N GLN A 99 5.84 12.76 -17.52
CA GLN A 99 6.07 12.97 -16.09
C GLN A 99 4.97 12.35 -15.22
N GLN A 100 3.71 12.45 -15.64
CA GLN A 100 2.57 11.86 -14.94
C GLN A 100 2.56 10.33 -15.04
N LYS A 101 2.86 9.76 -16.22
CA LYS A 101 3.00 8.31 -16.41
C LYS A 101 4.16 7.70 -15.61
N GLN A 102 5.20 8.48 -15.32
CA GLN A 102 6.31 8.06 -14.44
C GLN A 102 6.01 8.24 -12.95
N GLY A 103 4.82 8.76 -12.59
CA GLY A 103 4.44 9.03 -11.20
C GLY A 103 5.28 10.11 -10.52
N ARG A 104 5.99 10.94 -11.30
CA ARG A 104 6.82 12.05 -10.81
C ARG A 104 5.99 13.30 -10.49
N VAL A 105 4.80 13.38 -11.06
CA VAL A 105 3.79 14.40 -10.78
C VAL A 105 2.53 13.67 -10.34
N GLN A 106 2.02 13.97 -9.14
CA GLN A 106 0.65 13.55 -8.81
C GLN A 106 -0.30 14.31 -9.73
N PRO A 107 -1.33 13.69 -10.32
CA PRO A 107 -2.39 14.45 -10.97
C PRO A 107 -3.13 15.22 -9.87
N GLU A 108 -2.69 16.43 -9.57
CA GLU A 108 -3.38 17.31 -8.64
C GLU A 108 -4.75 17.64 -9.22
N ALA A 109 -5.82 17.34 -8.47
CA ALA A 109 -7.15 17.86 -8.76
C ALA A 109 -7.09 19.40 -8.90
N PRO A 110 -7.83 20.02 -9.84
CA PRO A 110 -7.73 21.45 -10.10
C PRO A 110 -8.09 22.24 -8.84
N ARG A 111 -7.08 22.82 -8.18
CA ARG A 111 -7.30 23.74 -7.06
C ARG A 111 -8.10 24.94 -7.55
N LEU A 112 -9.28 25.11 -6.98
CA LEU A 112 -10.10 26.31 -7.08
C LEU A 112 -9.27 27.53 -6.63
N LYS A 113 -9.13 28.47 -7.57
CA LYS A 113 -8.65 29.87 -7.43
C LYS A 113 -7.13 30.06 -7.26
N ALA A 114 -6.42 30.21 -8.38
CA ALA A 114 -5.62 31.39 -8.78
C ALA A 114 -4.37 31.06 -9.61
N ARG A 115 -4.35 31.51 -10.88
CA ARG A 115 -3.20 31.87 -11.76
C ARG A 115 -1.81 31.27 -11.44
N ARG A 116 -1.65 29.94 -11.43
CA ARG A 116 -0.33 29.28 -11.47
C ARG A 116 -0.38 27.99 -12.31
N PRO A 117 0.76 27.55 -12.89
CA PRO A 117 0.83 26.32 -13.67
C PRO A 117 0.35 25.11 -12.86
N LEU A 118 -0.24 24.12 -13.54
CA LEU A 118 -0.80 22.90 -12.95
C LEU A 118 0.26 22.03 -12.25
N ASN A 119 1.54 22.28 -12.50
CA ASN A 119 2.65 21.82 -11.69
C ASN A 119 3.41 23.03 -11.13
N THR A 120 3.60 23.09 -9.81
CA THR A 120 4.23 24.24 -9.15
C THR A 120 5.73 24.06 -8.93
N GLU A 121 6.33 22.97 -9.42
CA GLU A 121 7.78 22.72 -9.33
C GLU A 121 8.53 23.29 -10.54
N PRO A 122 9.33 24.36 -10.39
CA PRO A 122 10.04 24.98 -11.52
C PRO A 122 11.07 24.08 -12.19
N ALA A 123 11.46 22.96 -11.55
CA ALA A 123 12.37 21.98 -12.14
C ALA A 123 11.67 21.13 -13.21
N LEU A 124 10.41 20.72 -12.96
CA LEU A 124 9.64 19.86 -13.86
C LEU A 124 9.08 20.63 -15.06
N GLU A 125 8.72 21.90 -14.88
CA GLU A 125 8.35 22.81 -15.97
C GLU A 125 9.52 23.03 -16.94
N ARG A 126 10.73 23.27 -16.40
CA ARG A 126 11.96 23.39 -17.23
C ARG A 126 12.31 22.10 -17.95
N GLU A 127 12.04 20.95 -17.33
CA GLU A 127 12.20 19.65 -17.97
C GLU A 127 11.20 19.48 -19.13
N ALA A 128 9.92 19.83 -18.93
CA ALA A 128 8.90 19.75 -19.97
C ALA A 128 9.23 20.64 -21.17
N ASP A 129 9.75 21.85 -20.94
CA ASP A 129 10.27 22.72 -21.99
C ASP A 129 11.45 22.09 -22.75
N ALA A 130 12.47 21.63 -22.02
CA ALA A 130 13.69 21.10 -22.61
C ALA A 130 13.44 19.82 -23.42
N MET A 131 12.64 18.91 -22.87
CA MET A 131 12.39 17.61 -23.46
C MET A 131 11.28 17.64 -24.51
N GLY A 132 10.26 18.49 -24.35
CA GLY A 132 9.30 18.77 -25.41
C GLY A 132 9.99 19.34 -26.66
N ALA A 133 10.93 20.26 -26.47
CA ALA A 133 11.75 20.79 -27.56
C ALA A 133 12.68 19.73 -28.18
N ALA A 134 13.28 18.86 -27.36
CA ALA A 134 14.13 17.76 -27.83
C ALA A 134 13.32 16.74 -28.65
N ALA A 135 12.12 16.36 -28.19
CA ALA A 135 11.21 15.44 -28.88
C ALA A 135 10.77 16.00 -30.24
N ALA A 136 10.44 17.29 -30.28
CA ALA A 136 10.09 17.97 -31.52
C ALA A 136 11.25 18.05 -32.52
N ARG A 137 12.49 18.22 -32.05
CA ARG A 137 13.68 18.20 -32.91
C ARG A 137 13.99 16.81 -33.45
N ALA A 138 13.90 15.77 -32.62
CA ALA A 138 14.05 14.37 -33.04
C ALA A 138 13.04 14.00 -34.14
N ALA A 139 11.84 14.61 -34.10
CA ALA A 139 10.78 14.43 -35.09
C ALA A 139 11.05 15.06 -36.48
N SER A 140 11.94 16.06 -36.56
CA SER A 140 12.27 16.79 -37.81
C SER A 140 13.37 16.14 -38.67
N GLY A 141 13.93 15.01 -38.23
CA GLY A 141 14.91 14.21 -39.01
C GLY A 141 14.23 13.29 -40.04
N GLY A 142 13.91 13.82 -41.22
CA GLY A 142 13.33 13.06 -42.34
C GLY A 142 14.31 12.16 -43.14
N PRO A 143 13.81 11.24 -44.00
CA PRO A 143 14.46 9.97 -44.37
C PRO A 143 15.30 9.98 -45.66
N GLY A 144 16.40 9.22 -45.70
CA GLY A 144 17.27 9.06 -46.88
C GLY A 144 17.94 7.67 -47.02
N THR A 145 17.31 6.81 -47.82
CA THR A 145 17.81 5.69 -48.68
C THR A 145 18.56 4.46 -48.10
N ALA A 146 17.95 3.29 -48.39
CA ALA A 146 18.31 1.87 -48.15
C ALA A 146 19.65 1.42 -48.78
N GLN A 147 20.35 0.33 -48.41
CA GLN A 147 20.00 -1.09 -48.15
C GLN A 147 21.10 -1.71 -47.24
N ALA A 148 20.87 -2.63 -46.30
CA ALA A 148 20.41 -4.00 -46.48
C ALA A 148 19.73 -4.53 -45.21
N ARG A 149 18.67 -5.34 -45.41
CA ARG A 149 17.81 -5.90 -44.37
C ARG A 149 18.51 -6.99 -43.58
N VAL A 150 18.63 -6.79 -42.27
CA VAL A 150 18.59 -7.86 -41.28
C VAL A 150 17.34 -7.61 -40.45
N GLN A 151 16.41 -8.57 -40.46
CA GLN A 151 15.22 -8.55 -39.63
C GLN A 151 15.65 -8.64 -38.16
N HIS A 152 15.69 -7.50 -37.46
CA HIS A 152 15.57 -7.47 -36.01
C HIS A 152 14.09 -7.24 -35.71
N ASP A 153 13.40 -8.28 -35.26
CA ASP A 153 12.17 -8.07 -34.50
C ASP A 153 12.53 -7.22 -33.27
N PRO A 154 11.90 -6.05 -33.04
CA PRO A 154 12.07 -5.33 -31.79
C PRO A 154 11.55 -6.22 -30.65
N PRO A 155 12.29 -6.37 -29.54
CA PRO A 155 11.78 -7.10 -28.38
C PRO A 155 10.51 -6.40 -27.87
N PRO A 156 9.54 -7.14 -27.33
CA PRO A 156 8.30 -6.56 -26.84
C PRO A 156 8.59 -5.55 -25.70
N PRO A 157 7.83 -4.44 -25.61
CA PRO A 157 8.02 -3.44 -24.56
C PRO A 157 7.78 -4.02 -23.16
N TYR A 158 8.53 -3.46 -22.19
CA TYR A 158 8.44 -3.77 -20.77
C TYR A 158 7.00 -3.58 -20.26
N LEU A 159 6.39 -4.67 -19.78
CA LEU A 159 5.15 -4.63 -19.01
C LEU A 159 5.45 -5.17 -17.59
N PRO A 160 4.84 -4.60 -16.54
CA PRO A 160 4.75 -5.27 -15.25
C PRO A 160 4.17 -6.68 -15.44
N VAL A 161 4.70 -7.70 -14.77
CA VAL A 161 4.26 -9.11 -14.88
C VAL A 161 2.74 -9.27 -14.64
N ALA A 162 2.13 -8.30 -13.96
CA ALA A 162 0.68 -8.17 -13.82
C ALA A 162 -0.10 -8.06 -15.16
N GLN A 163 0.50 -7.86 -16.33
CA GLN A 163 -0.22 -7.78 -17.60
C GLN A 163 0.06 -8.94 -18.58
N LEU A 164 0.90 -9.92 -18.22
CA LEU A 164 1.30 -11.01 -19.14
C LEU A 164 0.34 -12.22 -19.20
N LYS A 165 -0.66 -12.31 -18.31
CA LYS A 165 -1.68 -13.37 -18.37
C LYS A 165 -2.95 -12.85 -19.05
N GLY A 166 -3.00 -13.00 -20.38
CA GLY A 166 -4.19 -12.67 -21.18
C GLY A 166 -4.06 -12.80 -22.70
N ARG A 167 -2.86 -13.03 -23.25
CA ARG A 167 -2.69 -13.25 -24.69
C ARG A 167 -2.64 -14.74 -24.99
N GLU A 168 -3.71 -15.29 -25.57
CA GLU A 168 -3.59 -16.56 -26.30
C GLU A 168 -2.59 -16.36 -27.45
N PRO A 169 -1.57 -17.23 -27.60
CA PRO A 169 -0.64 -17.11 -28.70
C PRO A 169 -1.40 -17.32 -30.03
N PRO A 170 -1.12 -16.52 -31.08
CA PRO A 170 -1.70 -16.77 -32.39
C PRO A 170 -1.33 -18.18 -32.85
N LYS A 171 -2.32 -18.91 -33.36
CA LYS A 171 -2.15 -20.25 -33.95
C LYS A 171 -1.33 -20.16 -35.25
N ALA A 172 -0.02 -19.99 -35.13
CA ALA A 172 0.93 -20.25 -36.21
C ALA A 172 1.30 -21.74 -36.20
N LYS A 173 1.41 -22.35 -37.38
CA LYS A 173 1.87 -23.74 -37.54
C LYS A 173 3.26 -23.87 -36.92
N ALA A 174 3.42 -24.72 -35.91
CA ALA A 174 4.64 -24.87 -35.13
C ALA A 174 5.80 -25.35 -36.03
N LYS A 175 6.70 -24.42 -36.38
CA LYS A 175 8.11 -24.78 -36.54
C LYS A 175 8.61 -25.18 -35.15
N GLU A 176 9.49 -26.18 -35.06
CA GLU A 176 10.20 -26.45 -33.80
C GLU A 176 10.79 -25.12 -33.28
N PRO A 177 10.61 -24.81 -31.98
CA PRO A 177 11.14 -23.57 -31.43
C PRO A 177 12.65 -23.56 -31.65
N ALA A 178 13.16 -22.44 -32.20
CA ALA A 178 14.59 -22.28 -32.40
C ALA A 178 15.34 -22.51 -31.07
N LYS A 179 16.47 -23.22 -31.13
CA LYS A 179 17.34 -23.43 -29.97
C LYS A 179 17.83 -22.07 -29.45
N PHE A 180 18.02 -21.93 -28.14
CA PHE A 180 18.44 -20.62 -27.57
C PHE A 180 19.83 -20.16 -28.06
N TYR A 181 20.62 -21.10 -28.59
CA TYR A 181 21.94 -20.89 -29.17
C TYR A 181 21.94 -21.03 -30.69
N GLN A 182 20.81 -20.76 -31.36
CA GLN A 182 20.69 -20.82 -32.81
C GLN A 182 21.78 -20.01 -33.52
N GLU A 183 22.14 -18.86 -32.97
CA GLU A 183 23.22 -18.00 -33.49
C GLU A 183 24.61 -18.65 -33.42
N VAL A 184 24.83 -19.59 -32.48
CA VAL A 184 26.08 -20.38 -32.39
C VAL A 184 26.12 -21.42 -33.51
N ILE A 185 24.96 -22.01 -33.84
CA ILE A 185 24.81 -22.94 -34.97
C ILE A 185 25.08 -22.18 -36.27
N GLU A 186 24.45 -21.02 -36.46
CA GLU A 186 24.65 -20.16 -37.63
C GLU A 186 26.10 -19.65 -37.76
N ALA A 187 26.77 -19.36 -36.64
CA ALA A 187 28.19 -19.02 -36.65
C ALA A 187 29.06 -20.21 -37.09
N LEU A 188 28.73 -21.44 -36.66
CA LEU A 188 29.44 -22.65 -37.10
C LEU A 188 29.21 -22.96 -38.58
N ASP A 189 28.00 -22.74 -39.09
CA ASP A 189 27.64 -22.96 -40.48
C ASP A 189 28.29 -21.91 -41.41
N SER A 190 28.25 -20.63 -41.02
CA SER A 190 28.89 -19.54 -41.78
C SER A 190 30.42 -19.61 -41.79
N LEU A 191 31.03 -20.22 -40.76
CA LEU A 191 32.45 -20.57 -40.72
C LEU A 191 32.86 -21.59 -41.78
N SER A 192 31.90 -22.37 -42.32
CA SER A 192 32.15 -23.33 -43.39
C SER A 192 32.07 -22.71 -44.80
N GLU A 193 31.52 -21.49 -44.93
CA GLU A 193 31.23 -20.85 -46.23
C GLU A 193 32.15 -19.66 -46.58
N TRP A 194 32.74 -18.94 -45.61
CA TRP A 194 33.65 -17.80 -45.87
C TRP A 194 34.87 -17.74 -44.94
N TYR A 195 35.95 -17.13 -45.46
CA TYR A 195 37.35 -17.05 -44.99
C TYR A 195 37.54 -16.44 -43.57
N ILE A 196 37.10 -17.13 -42.51
CA ILE A 196 37.55 -16.86 -41.14
C ILE A 196 38.79 -17.75 -40.89
N PRO A 197 39.89 -17.23 -40.34
CA PRO A 197 41.06 -18.05 -40.05
C PRO A 197 40.67 -19.23 -39.14
N SER A 198 41.21 -20.42 -39.41
CA SER A 198 40.97 -21.68 -38.70
C SER A 198 41.20 -21.63 -37.18
N SER A 199 41.72 -20.52 -36.65
CA SER A 199 41.97 -20.26 -35.24
C SER A 199 40.70 -20.07 -34.39
N GLY A 200 39.56 -19.67 -34.97
CA GLY A 200 38.30 -19.45 -34.22
C GLY A 200 37.39 -20.68 -34.06
N LEU A 201 37.67 -21.76 -34.80
CA LEU A 201 36.83 -22.96 -34.85
C LEU A 201 36.79 -23.76 -33.53
N PRO A 202 37.89 -23.90 -32.76
CA PRO A 202 37.87 -24.54 -31.44
C PRO A 202 36.91 -23.83 -30.47
N TYR A 203 36.96 -22.50 -30.42
CA TYR A 203 36.08 -21.68 -29.59
C TYR A 203 34.59 -21.92 -29.89
N ILE A 204 34.19 -21.81 -31.16
CA ILE A 204 32.77 -21.97 -31.56
C ILE A 204 32.28 -23.40 -31.29
N ARG A 205 33.11 -24.42 -31.52
CA ARG A 205 32.77 -25.82 -31.18
C ARG A 205 32.62 -26.02 -29.67
N ASN A 206 33.54 -25.50 -28.87
CA ASN A 206 33.47 -25.60 -27.42
C ASN A 206 32.24 -24.85 -26.88
N LEU A 207 31.92 -23.68 -27.44
CA LEU A 207 30.73 -22.90 -27.08
C LEU A 207 29.45 -23.65 -27.42
N LEU A 208 29.37 -24.28 -28.59
CA LEU A 208 28.25 -25.14 -28.97
C LEU A 208 28.08 -26.31 -27.97
N ARG A 209 29.17 -26.99 -27.60
CA ARG A 209 29.12 -28.08 -26.60
C ARG A 209 28.66 -27.61 -25.23
N LEU A 210 29.08 -26.42 -24.80
CA LEU A 210 28.60 -25.80 -23.58
C LEU A 210 27.09 -25.51 -23.65
N CYS A 211 26.61 -24.97 -24.78
CA CYS A 211 25.19 -24.69 -24.98
C CYS A 211 24.34 -25.96 -24.99
N GLU A 212 24.79 -27.01 -25.68
CA GLU A 212 24.14 -28.33 -25.69
C GLU A 212 24.09 -28.94 -24.28
N ALA A 213 25.19 -28.89 -23.53
CA ALA A 213 25.26 -29.37 -22.15
C ALA A 213 24.31 -28.59 -21.22
N THR A 214 24.22 -27.27 -21.42
CA THR A 214 23.34 -26.38 -20.65
C THR A 214 21.86 -26.67 -20.97
N GLU A 215 21.52 -26.87 -22.24
CA GLU A 215 20.17 -27.25 -22.67
C GLU A 215 19.76 -28.61 -22.10
N ALA A 216 20.69 -29.57 -22.07
CA ALA A 216 20.50 -30.89 -21.48
C ALA A 216 20.49 -30.90 -19.93
N LYS A 217 20.79 -29.75 -19.29
CA LYS A 217 20.97 -29.62 -17.84
C LYS A 217 22.01 -30.60 -17.25
N ASP A 218 23.09 -30.87 -17.99
CA ASP A 218 24.19 -31.73 -17.52
C ASP A 218 25.24 -30.90 -16.76
N LEU A 219 25.17 -30.94 -15.42
CA LEU A 219 26.05 -30.15 -14.55
C LEU A 219 27.53 -30.46 -14.77
N ALA A 220 27.89 -31.74 -14.92
CA ALA A 220 29.28 -32.16 -15.06
C ALA A 220 29.84 -31.75 -16.43
N ALA A 221 29.04 -31.87 -17.49
CA ALA A 221 29.44 -31.39 -18.81
C ALA A 221 29.58 -29.87 -18.85
N VAL A 222 28.66 -29.10 -18.23
CA VAL A 222 28.80 -27.64 -18.15
C VAL A 222 30.10 -27.25 -17.44
N GLN A 223 30.39 -27.82 -16.26
CA GLN A 223 31.63 -27.57 -15.52
C GLN A 223 32.89 -27.91 -16.33
N LYS A 224 32.83 -28.97 -17.15
CA LYS A 224 33.92 -29.35 -18.06
C LYS A 224 34.12 -28.34 -19.20
N TRP A 225 33.03 -27.88 -19.83
CA TRP A 225 33.11 -27.06 -21.03
C TRP A 225 33.40 -25.58 -20.75
N VAL A 226 32.96 -25.04 -19.61
CA VAL A 226 33.24 -23.66 -19.18
C VAL A 226 34.72 -23.27 -19.32
N PRO A 227 35.69 -23.98 -18.69
CA PRO A 227 37.11 -23.62 -18.81
C PRO A 227 37.66 -23.77 -20.23
N LEU A 228 37.11 -24.69 -21.05
CA LEU A 228 37.57 -24.91 -22.42
C LEU A 228 37.12 -23.77 -23.35
N VAL A 229 35.89 -23.29 -23.22
CA VAL A 229 35.40 -22.10 -23.94
C VAL A 229 36.26 -20.88 -23.63
N MET A 230 36.65 -20.71 -22.37
CA MET A 230 37.47 -19.58 -21.93
C MET A 230 38.96 -19.69 -22.30
N ALA A 231 39.43 -20.87 -22.69
CA ALA A 231 40.84 -21.10 -23.05
C ALA A 231 41.15 -20.67 -24.49
N ASP A 232 40.15 -20.67 -25.38
CA ASP A 232 40.31 -20.32 -26.78
C ASP A 232 40.00 -18.83 -27.01
N PRO A 233 40.78 -18.12 -27.86
CA PRO A 233 40.49 -16.73 -28.19
C PRO A 233 39.22 -16.65 -29.07
N PRO A 234 38.24 -15.80 -28.73
CA PRO A 234 37.05 -15.65 -29.55
C PRO A 234 37.39 -15.00 -30.91
N PRO A 235 36.82 -15.48 -32.03
CA PRO A 235 36.96 -14.82 -33.33
C PRO A 235 36.15 -13.52 -33.40
N SER A 236 36.56 -12.60 -34.28
CA SER A 236 35.79 -11.38 -34.58
C SER A 236 34.38 -11.72 -35.05
N GLY A 237 33.38 -11.05 -34.49
CA GLY A 237 31.99 -11.31 -34.79
C GLY A 237 31.52 -12.66 -34.25
N ALA A 238 32.10 -13.19 -33.19
CA ALA A 238 31.56 -14.38 -32.52
C ALA A 238 30.14 -14.12 -31.97
N PRO A 239 29.32 -15.18 -31.73
CA PRO A 239 27.94 -15.04 -31.26
C PRO A 239 27.76 -14.11 -30.05
N TYR A 240 28.70 -14.14 -29.09
CA TYR A 240 28.64 -13.29 -27.91
C TYR A 240 28.78 -11.78 -28.20
N GLU A 241 29.43 -11.40 -29.31
CA GLU A 241 29.55 -10.00 -29.76
C GLU A 241 28.29 -9.54 -30.50
N ARG A 242 27.55 -10.49 -31.10
CA ARG A 242 26.35 -10.21 -31.91
C ARG A 242 25.07 -10.16 -31.08
N SER A 243 25.01 -10.90 -29.96
CA SER A 243 23.79 -11.04 -29.18
C SER A 243 24.05 -11.15 -27.69
N GLU A 244 23.69 -10.07 -27.01
CA GLU A 244 23.63 -10.06 -25.55
C GLU A 244 22.54 -10.99 -25.02
N ASN A 245 21.44 -11.16 -25.76
CA ASN A 245 20.34 -12.05 -25.38
C ASN A 245 20.80 -13.50 -25.28
N PHE A 246 21.58 -13.97 -26.25
CA PHE A 246 22.19 -15.31 -26.21
C PHE A 246 23.06 -15.48 -24.96
N VAL A 247 23.98 -14.53 -24.70
CA VAL A 247 24.87 -14.59 -23.54
C VAL A 247 24.08 -14.62 -22.23
N ASN A 248 23.08 -13.74 -22.10
CA ASN A 248 22.25 -13.69 -20.90
C ASN A 248 21.41 -14.96 -20.73
N ASP A 249 20.88 -15.56 -21.80
CA ASP A 249 20.12 -16.82 -21.69
C ASP A 249 21.02 -18.00 -21.31
N LEU A 250 22.23 -18.08 -21.87
CA LEU A 250 23.23 -19.08 -21.46
C LEU A 250 23.57 -18.95 -19.98
N LEU A 251 23.89 -17.73 -19.53
CA LEU A 251 24.25 -17.45 -18.14
C LEU A 251 23.10 -17.74 -17.17
N VAL A 252 21.87 -17.33 -17.48
CA VAL A 252 20.71 -17.60 -16.62
C VAL A 252 20.44 -19.10 -16.51
N ARG A 253 20.55 -19.86 -17.61
CA ARG A 253 20.36 -21.32 -17.54
C ARG A 253 21.42 -22.00 -16.68
N ILE A 254 22.67 -21.55 -16.74
CA ILE A 254 23.75 -22.05 -15.86
C ILE A 254 23.47 -21.66 -14.40
N LEU A 255 22.96 -20.45 -14.13
CA LEU A 255 22.53 -20.02 -12.79
C LEU A 255 21.36 -20.87 -12.26
N GLU A 256 20.37 -21.19 -13.10
CA GLU A 256 19.24 -22.07 -12.76
C GLU A 256 19.69 -23.49 -12.37
N MET A 257 20.87 -23.92 -12.86
CA MET A 257 21.49 -25.21 -12.50
C MET A 257 22.27 -25.15 -11.17
N GLY A 258 22.35 -24.00 -10.51
CA GLY A 258 23.13 -23.80 -9.28
C GLY A 258 24.65 -23.70 -9.52
N LEU A 259 25.07 -23.41 -10.76
CA LEU A 259 26.47 -23.29 -11.16
C LEU A 259 26.93 -21.81 -11.14
N ASP A 260 26.74 -21.15 -10.00
CA ASP A 260 27.04 -19.72 -9.77
C ASP A 260 28.47 -19.34 -10.17
N ARG A 261 29.45 -20.21 -9.84
CA ARG A 261 30.86 -19.96 -10.11
C ARG A 261 31.15 -19.98 -11.61
N GLU A 262 30.61 -20.94 -12.33
CA GLU A 262 30.76 -21.09 -13.77
C GLU A 262 30.08 -19.94 -14.51
N ALA A 263 28.87 -19.58 -14.11
CA ALA A 263 28.16 -18.42 -14.64
C ALA A 263 28.95 -17.12 -14.42
N LEU A 264 29.51 -16.90 -13.22
CA LEU A 264 30.35 -15.73 -12.94
C LEU A 264 31.59 -15.70 -13.84
N ARG A 265 32.29 -16.83 -14.01
CA ARG A 265 33.48 -16.93 -14.87
C ARG A 265 33.16 -16.61 -16.32
N LEU A 266 32.07 -17.16 -16.86
CA LEU A 266 31.63 -16.88 -18.22
C LEU A 266 31.16 -15.43 -18.38
N ARG A 267 30.43 -14.88 -17.41
CA ARG A 267 30.05 -13.46 -17.38
C ARG A 267 31.29 -12.59 -17.47
N THR A 268 32.29 -12.82 -16.62
CA THR A 268 33.55 -12.06 -16.63
C THR A 268 34.28 -12.17 -17.97
N PHE A 269 34.29 -13.36 -18.57
CA PHE A 269 34.88 -13.60 -19.88
C PHE A 269 34.17 -12.81 -20.99
N PHE A 270 32.84 -12.98 -21.14
CA PHE A 270 32.05 -12.34 -22.19
C PHE A 270 31.97 -10.82 -22.08
N ARG A 271 32.13 -10.26 -20.87
CA ARG A 271 32.14 -8.81 -20.64
C ARG A 271 33.52 -8.17 -20.83
N GLY A 272 34.56 -8.93 -21.17
CA GLY A 272 35.85 -8.39 -21.63
C GLY A 272 36.75 -7.83 -20.53
N GLY A 273 36.72 -8.38 -19.31
CA GLY A 273 37.68 -7.97 -18.28
C GLY A 273 37.58 -8.79 -17.01
N GLY A 274 38.66 -9.51 -16.69
CA GLY A 274 38.91 -10.12 -15.38
C GLY A 274 39.04 -9.08 -14.25
N ARG A 275 37.98 -8.33 -13.97
CA ARG A 275 37.99 -7.25 -12.98
C ARG A 275 37.46 -7.79 -11.65
N SER A 276 38.25 -7.58 -10.60
CA SER A 276 37.81 -7.77 -9.21
C SER A 276 36.69 -6.79 -8.83
N GLU A 277 36.55 -5.66 -9.53
CA GLU A 277 35.56 -4.61 -9.25
C GLU A 277 34.82 -4.11 -10.51
N PRO A 278 33.51 -3.78 -10.43
CA PRO A 278 32.75 -3.24 -11.56
C PRO A 278 33.20 -1.82 -11.95
N PRO A 279 33.21 -1.47 -13.25
CA PRO A 279 33.38 -0.07 -13.68
C PRO A 279 32.22 0.83 -13.21
N ILE A 280 32.45 2.15 -13.14
CA ILE A 280 31.41 3.11 -12.73
C ILE A 280 30.25 3.19 -13.76
N SER A 281 30.45 2.72 -15.00
CA SER A 281 29.44 2.52 -16.05
C SER A 281 29.66 1.22 -16.85
N LYS A 282 28.60 0.68 -17.48
CA LYS A 282 28.46 -0.59 -18.27
C LYS A 282 27.72 -1.75 -17.57
N PHE A 283 26.49 -1.53 -17.15
CA PHE A 283 25.60 -2.44 -16.43
C PHE A 283 24.36 -2.89 -17.21
N GLY A 284 24.04 -2.28 -18.37
CA GLY A 284 22.81 -2.61 -19.11
C GLY A 284 22.62 -4.11 -19.36
N ALA A 285 23.69 -4.81 -19.75
CA ALA A 285 23.69 -6.25 -19.99
C ALA A 285 23.40 -7.07 -18.71
N ASP A 286 23.96 -6.65 -17.58
CA ASP A 286 23.81 -7.34 -16.31
C ASP A 286 22.46 -7.03 -15.65
N LYS A 287 21.93 -5.80 -15.81
CA LYS A 287 20.53 -5.50 -15.43
C LYS A 287 19.56 -6.47 -16.10
N ARG A 288 19.70 -6.68 -17.42
CA ARG A 288 18.89 -7.63 -18.20
C ARG A 288 19.13 -9.09 -17.82
N LEU A 289 20.36 -9.46 -17.45
CA LEU A 289 20.69 -10.79 -16.93
C LEU A 289 19.85 -11.11 -15.67
N TRP A 290 19.90 -10.24 -14.66
CA TRP A 290 19.21 -10.47 -13.38
C TRP A 290 17.69 -10.38 -13.51
N GLN A 291 17.21 -9.47 -14.34
CA GLN A 291 15.79 -9.41 -14.68
C GLN A 291 15.32 -10.71 -15.33
N ARG A 292 16.08 -11.24 -16.30
CA ARG A 292 15.76 -12.51 -16.96
C ARG A 292 15.75 -13.68 -15.98
N LEU A 293 16.71 -13.75 -15.06
CA LEU A 293 16.72 -14.76 -13.99
C LEU A 293 15.46 -14.67 -13.13
N ALA A 294 15.12 -13.46 -12.65
CA ALA A 294 13.93 -13.25 -11.84
C ALA A 294 12.66 -13.66 -12.62
N TYR A 295 12.50 -13.19 -13.85
CA TYR A 295 11.29 -13.43 -14.63
C TYR A 295 11.10 -14.91 -14.97
N ARG A 296 12.19 -15.61 -15.33
CA ARG A 296 12.12 -17.06 -15.58
C ARG A 296 11.73 -17.84 -14.33
N ALA A 297 12.26 -17.47 -13.15
CA ALA A 297 11.85 -18.08 -11.89
C ALA A 297 10.36 -17.83 -11.58
N ILE A 298 9.86 -16.63 -11.89
CA ILE A 298 8.44 -16.26 -11.71
C ILE A 298 7.53 -17.02 -12.68
N GLU A 299 7.93 -17.14 -13.95
CA GLU A 299 7.16 -17.84 -14.99
C GLU A 299 7.05 -19.34 -14.73
N GLN A 300 8.10 -19.94 -14.16
CA GLN A 300 8.14 -21.36 -13.83
C GLN A 300 7.44 -21.70 -12.51
N ALA A 301 7.14 -20.70 -11.67
CA ALA A 301 6.50 -20.92 -10.38
C ALA A 301 5.04 -21.43 -10.54
N ASP A 302 4.71 -22.48 -9.79
CA ASP A 302 3.40 -23.09 -9.72
C ASP A 302 2.79 -22.94 -8.31
N PHE A 303 1.60 -22.33 -8.28
CA PHE A 303 0.83 -22.08 -7.05
C PHE A 303 -0.49 -22.89 -7.03
N SER A 304 -0.59 -23.95 -7.82
CA SER A 304 -1.80 -24.75 -7.97
C SER A 304 -2.18 -25.54 -6.70
N LYS A 305 -1.19 -25.95 -5.91
CA LYS A 305 -1.34 -26.72 -4.67
C LYS A 305 -0.15 -26.51 -3.73
N ALA A 306 -0.29 -26.92 -2.47
CA ALA A 306 0.70 -26.70 -1.42
C ALA A 306 2.10 -27.28 -1.74
N GLU A 307 2.17 -28.49 -2.31
CA GLU A 307 3.46 -29.12 -2.64
C GLU A 307 4.17 -28.37 -3.78
N ALA A 308 3.42 -27.97 -4.81
CA ALA A 308 3.95 -27.20 -5.94
C ALA A 308 4.39 -25.80 -5.50
N ALA A 309 3.61 -25.16 -4.63
CA ALA A 309 3.95 -23.87 -4.04
C ALA A 309 5.22 -23.94 -3.19
N THR A 310 5.41 -25.03 -2.43
CA THR A 310 6.63 -25.26 -1.63
C THR A 310 7.86 -25.40 -2.53
N ALA A 311 7.79 -26.18 -3.61
CA ALA A 311 8.87 -26.30 -4.58
C ALA A 311 9.16 -24.96 -5.28
N SER A 312 8.10 -24.21 -5.61
CA SER A 312 8.23 -22.87 -6.22
C SER A 312 8.88 -21.86 -5.29
N ILE A 313 8.66 -21.94 -3.97
CA ILE A 313 9.39 -21.12 -2.99
C ILE A 313 10.89 -21.38 -3.07
N ASP A 314 11.30 -22.64 -3.14
CA ASP A 314 12.73 -22.99 -3.21
C ASP A 314 13.36 -22.46 -4.50
N GLN A 315 12.65 -22.57 -5.63
CA GLN A 315 13.09 -22.03 -6.91
C GLN A 315 13.19 -20.50 -6.89
N LEU A 316 12.15 -19.81 -6.42
CA LEU A 316 12.12 -18.34 -6.34
C LEU A 316 13.20 -17.82 -5.39
N LEU A 317 13.42 -18.51 -4.26
CA LEU A 317 14.49 -18.17 -3.33
C LEU A 317 15.87 -18.39 -3.93
N ALA A 318 16.08 -19.44 -4.73
CA ALA A 318 17.36 -19.65 -5.40
C ALA A 318 17.75 -18.43 -6.26
N ALA A 319 16.82 -17.94 -7.09
CA ALA A 319 17.00 -16.71 -7.86
C ALA A 319 17.18 -15.47 -6.97
N PHE A 320 16.37 -15.35 -5.92
CA PHE A 320 16.47 -14.24 -4.95
C PHE A 320 17.85 -14.17 -4.31
N TRP A 321 18.37 -15.30 -3.84
CA TRP A 321 19.68 -15.38 -3.19
C TRP A 321 20.82 -15.07 -4.16
N GLN A 322 20.72 -15.47 -5.42
CA GLN A 322 21.71 -15.14 -6.45
C GLN A 322 21.76 -13.61 -6.70
N ILE A 323 20.60 -12.96 -6.86
CA ILE A 323 20.51 -11.52 -7.06
C ILE A 323 20.96 -10.75 -5.81
N ARG A 324 20.56 -11.22 -4.62
CA ARG A 324 20.95 -10.61 -3.35
C ARG A 324 22.47 -10.65 -3.15
N ARG A 325 23.11 -11.79 -3.42
CA ARG A 325 24.57 -11.91 -3.35
C ARG A 325 25.28 -10.94 -4.30
N GLU A 326 24.74 -10.74 -5.50
CA GLU A 326 25.31 -9.74 -6.42
C GLU A 326 25.19 -8.32 -5.86
N ALA A 327 24.05 -7.98 -5.25
CA ALA A 327 23.86 -6.67 -4.63
C ALA A 327 24.81 -6.47 -3.43
N GLU A 328 24.98 -7.50 -2.60
CA GLU A 328 25.90 -7.51 -1.45
C GLU A 328 27.38 -7.41 -1.86
N ARG A 329 27.72 -7.84 -3.07
CA ARG A 329 29.09 -7.76 -3.63
C ARG A 329 29.50 -6.34 -4.02
N LEU A 330 28.54 -5.43 -4.20
CA LEU A 330 28.84 -4.06 -4.65
C LEU A 330 29.50 -3.25 -3.52
N ASP A 331 30.55 -2.50 -3.86
CA ASP A 331 31.15 -1.51 -2.97
C ASP A 331 30.14 -0.36 -2.77
N PHE A 332 29.55 -0.32 -1.58
CA PHE A 332 28.46 0.59 -1.31
C PHE A 332 28.90 2.05 -1.16
N ASP A 333 30.16 2.32 -0.84
CA ASP A 333 30.67 3.70 -0.83
C ASP A 333 30.80 4.22 -2.27
N LYS A 334 31.19 3.36 -3.23
CA LYS A 334 31.12 3.69 -4.66
C LYS A 334 29.69 3.84 -5.17
N VAL A 335 28.73 3.04 -4.65
CA VAL A 335 27.30 3.23 -4.95
C VAL A 335 26.84 4.62 -4.48
N LYS A 336 27.18 5.03 -3.25
CA LYS A 336 26.87 6.39 -2.75
C LYS A 336 27.53 7.47 -3.59
N GLN A 337 28.81 7.33 -3.93
CA GLN A 337 29.51 8.27 -4.80
C GLN A 337 28.83 8.37 -6.17
N SER A 338 28.44 7.24 -6.76
CA SER A 338 27.69 7.19 -8.02
C SER A 338 26.32 7.86 -7.90
N ARG A 339 25.65 7.79 -6.74
CA ARG A 339 24.39 8.51 -6.49
C ARG A 339 24.61 10.01 -6.41
N GLU A 340 25.64 10.48 -5.71
CA GLU A 340 25.95 11.91 -5.62
C GLU A 340 26.35 12.49 -7.00
N LEU A 341 27.13 11.75 -7.78
CA LEU A 341 27.45 12.10 -9.16
C LEU A 341 26.19 12.08 -10.05
N GLY A 342 25.32 11.09 -9.87
CA GLY A 342 24.05 10.97 -10.60
C GLY A 342 23.04 12.07 -10.25
N LYS A 343 22.98 12.54 -8.99
CA LYS A 343 22.15 13.69 -8.56
C LYS A 343 22.52 14.99 -9.29
N LEU A 344 23.74 15.09 -9.82
CA LEU A 344 24.20 16.24 -10.62
C LEU A 344 23.79 16.12 -12.11
N THR A 345 23.28 14.97 -12.57
CA THR A 345 23.01 14.71 -13.99
C THR A 345 21.65 14.08 -14.32
N ASP A 346 21.02 13.30 -13.44
CA ASP A 346 19.73 12.64 -13.71
C ASP A 346 19.04 12.11 -12.43
N ALA A 347 17.90 12.68 -12.05
CA ALA A 347 17.07 12.26 -10.91
C ALA A 347 15.88 11.35 -11.32
N SER A 348 15.79 10.95 -12.59
CA SER A 348 14.59 10.34 -13.18
C SER A 348 14.48 8.80 -13.05
N ASP A 349 15.51 8.10 -12.54
CA ASP A 349 15.57 6.63 -12.49
C ASP A 349 15.70 6.02 -11.07
N PRO A 350 14.65 6.10 -10.23
CA PRO A 350 14.71 5.62 -8.84
C PRO A 350 14.76 4.09 -8.71
N TYR A 351 14.44 3.35 -9.78
CA TYR A 351 14.39 1.89 -9.81
C TYR A 351 15.49 1.24 -10.66
N GLY A 352 16.34 2.05 -11.31
CA GLY A 352 17.40 1.54 -12.19
C GLY A 352 16.90 1.04 -13.56
N LEU A 353 15.67 1.40 -13.93
CA LEU A 353 14.93 0.93 -15.10
C LEU A 353 15.24 1.71 -16.39
N THR A 354 15.92 2.87 -16.31
CA THR A 354 16.34 3.63 -17.50
C THR A 354 17.72 3.16 -17.99
N GLU A 355 18.12 3.62 -19.18
CA GLU A 355 19.46 3.40 -19.75
C GLU A 355 20.58 4.12 -18.96
N SER A 356 20.28 4.74 -17.81
CA SER A 356 21.29 5.30 -16.92
C SER A 356 22.28 4.19 -16.55
N ASP A 357 23.50 4.32 -17.05
CA ASP A 357 24.48 3.25 -17.00
C ASP A 357 25.44 3.49 -15.84
N THR A 358 24.90 3.50 -14.60
CA THR A 358 25.65 3.85 -13.38
C THR A 358 25.61 2.72 -12.36
N LEU A 359 26.61 2.70 -11.46
CA LEU A 359 26.65 1.71 -10.37
C LEU A 359 25.46 1.87 -9.42
N ALA A 360 24.99 3.11 -9.21
CA ALA A 360 23.79 3.41 -8.44
C ALA A 360 22.52 2.81 -9.07
N SER A 361 22.33 2.99 -10.38
CA SER A 361 21.16 2.45 -11.08
C SER A 361 21.22 0.92 -11.17
N TYR A 362 22.41 0.33 -11.27
CA TYR A 362 22.58 -1.13 -11.20
C TYR A 362 22.17 -1.69 -9.83
N PHE A 363 22.63 -1.08 -8.73
CA PHE A 363 22.18 -1.45 -7.39
C PHE A 363 20.66 -1.34 -7.25
N SER A 364 20.05 -0.24 -7.72
CA SER A 364 18.60 -0.06 -7.71
C SER A 364 17.88 -1.15 -8.52
N ALA A 365 18.39 -1.52 -9.69
CA ALA A 365 17.83 -2.58 -10.53
C ALA A 365 17.86 -3.94 -9.82
N LEU A 366 18.95 -4.28 -9.11
CA LEU A 366 19.03 -5.51 -8.30
C LEU A 366 17.99 -5.51 -7.18
N ILE A 367 17.88 -4.42 -6.42
CA ILE A 367 16.85 -4.29 -5.36
C ILE A 367 15.44 -4.39 -5.95
N HIS A 368 15.20 -3.83 -7.14
CA HIS A 368 13.93 -3.97 -7.84
C HIS A 368 13.63 -5.44 -8.17
N GLN A 369 14.59 -6.22 -8.67
CA GLN A 369 14.36 -7.65 -8.93
C GLN A 369 14.06 -8.46 -7.64
N LEU A 370 14.69 -8.12 -6.51
CA LEU A 370 14.34 -8.72 -5.21
C LEU A 370 12.89 -8.41 -4.82
N ARG A 371 12.41 -7.19 -5.09
CA ARG A 371 11.01 -6.80 -4.89
C ARG A 371 10.06 -7.58 -5.81
N GLU A 372 10.41 -7.75 -7.09
CA GLU A 372 9.59 -8.51 -8.04
C GLU A 372 9.46 -9.99 -7.64
N LEU A 373 10.53 -10.61 -7.14
CA LEU A 373 10.51 -11.99 -6.62
C LEU A 373 9.72 -12.13 -5.31
N ALA A 374 9.62 -11.07 -4.50
CA ALA A 374 8.90 -11.11 -3.23
C ALA A 374 7.39 -11.36 -3.42
N VAL A 375 6.78 -10.79 -4.45
CA VAL A 375 5.34 -10.95 -4.73
C VAL A 375 4.93 -12.42 -4.92
N PRO A 376 5.53 -13.20 -5.84
CA PRO A 376 5.21 -14.62 -6.01
C PRO A 376 5.62 -15.49 -4.81
N LEU A 377 6.66 -15.12 -4.04
CA LEU A 377 6.95 -15.79 -2.76
C LEU A 377 5.77 -15.69 -1.80
N PHE A 378 5.19 -14.50 -1.62
CA PHE A 378 4.02 -14.32 -0.76
C PHE A 378 2.72 -14.91 -1.35
N ARG A 379 2.64 -15.08 -2.68
CA ARG A 379 1.57 -15.87 -3.31
C ARG A 379 1.67 -17.36 -2.99
N ALA A 380 2.89 -17.93 -2.98
CA ALA A 380 3.09 -19.31 -2.55
C ALA A 380 2.76 -19.49 -1.07
N VAL A 381 3.18 -18.56 -0.21
CA VAL A 381 2.79 -18.51 1.21
C VAL A 381 1.27 -18.48 1.39
N HIS A 382 0.56 -17.69 0.57
CA HIS A 382 -0.91 -17.68 0.58
C HIS A 382 -1.51 -19.05 0.23
N THR A 383 -0.93 -19.74 -0.76
CA THR A 383 -1.37 -21.08 -1.17
C THR A 383 -1.23 -22.10 -0.01
N LEU A 384 -0.13 -22.02 0.74
CA LEU A 384 0.08 -22.84 1.94
C LEU A 384 -0.91 -22.49 3.06
N MET A 385 -1.24 -21.21 3.24
CA MET A 385 -2.26 -20.77 4.20
C MET A 385 -3.64 -21.33 3.84
N GLU A 386 -4.04 -21.27 2.56
CA GLU A 386 -5.33 -21.80 2.10
C GLU A 386 -5.41 -23.33 2.27
N ASP A 387 -4.32 -24.08 2.06
CA ASP A 387 -4.26 -25.51 2.37
C ASP A 387 -4.46 -25.78 3.86
N ALA A 388 -3.83 -24.99 4.74
CA ALA A 388 -4.01 -25.14 6.18
C ALA A 388 -5.46 -24.84 6.61
N VAL A 389 -6.04 -23.73 6.14
CA VAL A 389 -7.43 -23.36 6.41
C VAL A 389 -8.39 -24.44 5.89
N ALA A 390 -8.21 -24.91 4.66
CA ALA A 390 -9.07 -25.94 4.07
C ALA A 390 -9.05 -27.26 4.88
N ARG A 391 -7.89 -27.65 5.44
CA ARG A 391 -7.79 -28.84 6.31
C ARG A 391 -8.52 -28.66 7.64
N PHE A 392 -8.44 -27.47 8.24
CA PHE A 392 -9.23 -27.18 9.45
C PHE A 392 -10.74 -27.21 9.17
N GLU A 393 -11.17 -26.57 8.08
CA GLU A 393 -12.58 -26.54 7.67
C GLU A 393 -13.12 -27.93 7.28
N ALA A 394 -12.23 -28.86 6.93
CA ALA A 394 -12.56 -30.27 6.65
C ALA A 394 -12.56 -31.16 7.91
N ASP A 395 -12.56 -30.59 9.12
CA ASP A 395 -12.48 -31.32 10.39
C ASP A 395 -11.20 -32.15 10.59
N ALA A 396 -10.14 -31.85 9.83
CA ALA A 396 -8.85 -32.54 9.88
C ALA A 396 -7.82 -31.72 10.69
N ALA A 397 -8.12 -31.44 11.97
CA ALA A 397 -7.32 -30.51 12.80
C ALA A 397 -5.83 -30.89 12.92
N LYS A 398 -5.50 -32.19 12.97
CA LYS A 398 -4.08 -32.65 12.97
C LYS A 398 -3.37 -32.31 11.67
N ASP A 399 -4.04 -32.47 10.53
CA ASP A 399 -3.50 -32.15 9.22
C ASP A 399 -3.40 -30.63 9.01
N GLY A 400 -4.37 -29.87 9.54
CA GLY A 400 -4.35 -28.41 9.59
C GLY A 400 -3.15 -27.88 10.39
N GLU A 401 -2.92 -28.42 11.60
CA GLU A 401 -1.75 -28.04 12.40
C GLU A 401 -0.43 -28.42 11.72
N ALA A 402 -0.35 -29.61 11.10
CA ALA A 402 0.82 -29.99 10.32
C ALA A 402 1.06 -29.05 9.13
N ALA A 403 0.00 -28.56 8.48
CA ALA A 403 0.09 -27.56 7.43
C ALA A 403 0.55 -26.19 7.95
N LEU A 404 0.07 -25.75 9.11
CA LEU A 404 0.56 -24.53 9.77
C LEU A 404 2.04 -24.64 10.15
N GLN A 405 2.50 -25.79 10.67
CA GLN A 405 3.91 -26.01 10.98
C GLN A 405 4.80 -25.93 9.73
N ARG A 406 4.34 -26.49 8.61
CA ARG A 406 5.04 -26.34 7.32
C ARG A 406 5.10 -24.86 6.89
N LEU A 407 3.99 -24.14 7.00
CA LEU A 407 3.92 -22.71 6.68
C LEU A 407 4.86 -21.88 7.57
N GLU A 408 4.89 -22.12 8.87
CA GLU A 408 5.83 -21.46 9.79
C GLU A 408 7.28 -21.78 9.46
N SER A 409 7.59 -23.05 9.19
CA SER A 409 8.94 -23.46 8.77
C SER A 409 9.38 -22.74 7.48
N VAL A 410 8.47 -22.52 6.54
CA VAL A 410 8.73 -21.72 5.34
C VAL A 410 8.97 -20.25 5.71
N LEU A 411 8.08 -19.65 6.51
CA LEU A 411 8.19 -18.23 6.88
C LEU A 411 9.47 -17.96 7.69
N ASP A 412 9.71 -18.70 8.77
CA ASP A 412 10.81 -18.44 9.68
C ASP A 412 12.13 -19.08 9.22
N GLY A 413 12.08 -20.26 8.58
CA GLY A 413 13.26 -20.99 8.15
C GLY A 413 13.78 -20.59 6.77
N LYS A 414 12.91 -20.16 5.85
CA LYS A 414 13.30 -19.86 4.46
C LYS A 414 13.18 -18.37 4.12
N LEU A 415 12.00 -17.76 4.31
CA LEU A 415 11.76 -16.38 3.87
C LEU A 415 12.36 -15.36 4.84
N LYS A 416 12.24 -15.54 6.15
CA LYS A 416 12.77 -14.58 7.13
C LYS A 416 14.26 -14.33 6.92
N PRO A 417 15.15 -15.34 6.79
CA PRO A 417 16.56 -15.10 6.48
C PRO A 417 16.81 -14.31 5.19
N ALA A 418 15.92 -14.48 4.19
CA ALA A 418 16.01 -13.77 2.92
C ALA A 418 15.75 -12.26 3.06
N PHE A 419 14.80 -11.86 3.90
CA PHE A 419 14.36 -10.47 4.05
C PHE A 419 14.87 -9.76 5.32
N ASP A 420 15.31 -10.50 6.34
CA ASP A 420 15.91 -9.97 7.57
C ASP A 420 17.39 -9.65 7.35
N ALA A 421 17.65 -8.73 6.42
CA ALA A 421 18.98 -8.38 5.99
C ALA A 421 19.05 -6.93 5.51
N VAL A 422 20.22 -6.33 5.72
CA VAL A 422 20.57 -5.02 5.17
C VAL A 422 21.48 -5.22 3.97
N VAL A 423 21.08 -4.70 2.82
CA VAL A 423 21.87 -4.69 1.59
C VAL A 423 22.10 -3.23 1.22
N GLY A 424 23.37 -2.79 1.28
CA GLY A 424 23.71 -1.37 1.17
C GLY A 424 23.05 -0.53 2.27
N ASP A 425 22.16 0.38 1.87
CA ASP A 425 21.36 1.23 2.77
C ASP A 425 19.91 0.75 2.94
N ARG A 426 19.55 -0.43 2.42
CA ARG A 426 18.17 -0.93 2.43
C ARG A 426 18.04 -2.16 3.31
N HIS A 427 17.18 -2.09 4.33
CA HIS A 427 16.69 -3.28 5.00
C HIS A 427 15.62 -3.96 4.13
N LEU A 428 15.82 -5.21 3.73
CA LEU A 428 14.93 -5.89 2.78
C LEU A 428 13.53 -6.15 3.35
N GLY A 429 13.39 -6.28 4.67
CA GLY A 429 12.09 -6.27 5.35
C GLY A 429 11.30 -4.96 5.17
N GLY A 430 11.96 -3.86 4.81
CA GLY A 430 11.34 -2.58 4.47
C GLY A 430 10.95 -2.44 2.99
N LEU A 431 11.17 -3.45 2.15
CA LEU A 431 10.71 -3.44 0.76
C LEU A 431 9.18 -3.38 0.74
N SER A 432 8.64 -2.37 0.07
CA SER A 432 7.21 -2.11 0.00
C SER A 432 6.58 -2.84 -1.19
N LEU A 433 5.57 -3.67 -0.94
CA LEU A 433 4.85 -4.45 -1.95
C LEU A 433 3.43 -3.93 -2.10
N GLU A 434 2.94 -3.87 -3.33
CA GLU A 434 1.52 -3.61 -3.61
C GLU A 434 0.69 -4.75 -2.99
N ALA A 435 -0.13 -4.42 -2.00
CA ALA A 435 -0.90 -5.36 -1.20
C ALA A 435 -2.36 -5.49 -1.65
N THR A 436 -2.96 -4.43 -2.20
CA THR A 436 -4.31 -4.46 -2.79
C THR A 436 -4.23 -4.24 -4.30
N ARG A 437 -5.30 -4.62 -5.02
CA ARG A 437 -5.38 -4.46 -6.46
C ARG A 437 -6.77 -4.05 -6.88
N SER A 438 -6.83 -3.03 -7.72
CA SER A 438 -8.07 -2.53 -8.29
C SER A 438 -7.90 -2.22 -9.77
N ALA A 439 -9.03 -2.13 -10.47
CA ALA A 439 -9.11 -1.47 -11.76
C ALA A 439 -9.87 -0.15 -11.59
N PHE A 440 -9.28 0.96 -12.03
CA PHE A 440 -9.88 2.28 -11.95
C PHE A 440 -10.38 2.75 -13.32
N THR A 441 -11.42 3.57 -13.27
CA THR A 441 -12.03 4.28 -14.40
C THR A 441 -12.33 5.72 -13.96
N ASP A 442 -12.79 6.55 -14.90
CA ASP A 442 -13.27 7.91 -14.62
C ASP A 442 -14.57 7.95 -13.80
N LYS A 443 -15.22 6.80 -13.57
CA LYS A 443 -16.51 6.69 -12.87
C LYS A 443 -16.44 5.88 -11.57
N GLY A 444 -15.24 5.59 -11.08
CA GLY A 444 -15.00 4.71 -9.93
C GLY A 444 -14.06 3.57 -10.28
N GLY A 445 -14.13 2.48 -9.54
CA GLY A 445 -13.28 1.32 -9.77
C GLY A 445 -13.86 0.00 -9.29
N GLU A 446 -13.01 -1.02 -9.29
CA GLU A 446 -13.34 -2.33 -8.76
C GLU A 446 -12.10 -2.90 -8.06
N HIS A 447 -12.20 -3.19 -6.77
CA HIS A 447 -11.23 -4.01 -6.06
C HIS A 447 -11.32 -5.44 -6.58
N ARG A 448 -10.17 -6.02 -6.94
CA ARG A 448 -10.06 -7.38 -7.49
C ARG A 448 -9.38 -8.30 -6.49
N ASP A 449 -9.74 -9.58 -6.52
CA ASP A 449 -9.01 -10.58 -5.74
C ASP A 449 -7.55 -10.64 -6.22
N TYR A 450 -6.61 -10.55 -5.29
CA TYR A 450 -5.20 -10.47 -5.64
C TYR A 450 -4.70 -11.74 -6.33
N PHE A 451 -5.25 -12.91 -5.96
CA PHE A 451 -4.73 -14.23 -6.34
C PHE A 451 -5.48 -14.86 -7.52
N ASP A 452 -6.79 -14.66 -7.60
CA ASP A 452 -7.62 -15.19 -8.68
C ASP A 452 -8.11 -14.09 -9.62
N ARG A 453 -7.69 -14.16 -10.88
CA ARG A 453 -8.08 -13.23 -11.95
C ARG A 453 -9.08 -13.85 -12.94
N GLY A 454 -9.49 -15.09 -12.69
CA GLY A 454 -10.49 -15.78 -13.49
C GLY A 454 -11.91 -15.40 -13.08
N LYS A 455 -12.89 -16.12 -13.63
CA LYS A 455 -14.32 -15.90 -13.34
C LYS A 455 -14.65 -16.03 -11.85
N THR A 456 -13.99 -16.92 -11.12
CA THR A 456 -14.22 -17.13 -9.68
C THR A 456 -13.72 -15.94 -8.86
N GLY A 457 -12.52 -15.45 -9.14
CA GLY A 457 -11.98 -14.21 -8.56
C GLY A 457 -12.81 -12.97 -8.89
N GLY A 458 -13.35 -12.90 -10.11
CA GLY A 458 -14.31 -11.86 -10.49
C GLY A 458 -15.56 -11.81 -9.60
N LYS A 459 -16.03 -12.95 -9.07
CA LYS A 459 -17.17 -12.97 -8.10
C LYS A 459 -16.81 -12.36 -6.74
N ARG A 460 -15.52 -12.32 -6.39
CA ARG A 460 -15.03 -11.64 -5.18
C ARG A 460 -14.86 -10.14 -5.39
N GLY A 461 -14.83 -9.64 -6.63
CA GLY A 461 -14.56 -8.25 -6.93
C GLY A 461 -15.65 -7.30 -6.42
N VAL A 462 -15.27 -6.18 -5.80
CA VAL A 462 -16.22 -5.22 -5.21
C VAL A 462 -16.05 -3.85 -5.86
N ALA A 463 -17.16 -3.21 -6.20
CA ALA A 463 -17.16 -1.89 -6.81
C ALA A 463 -16.66 -0.83 -5.82
N ILE A 464 -15.89 0.11 -6.34
CA ILE A 464 -15.32 1.25 -5.62
C ILE A 464 -15.99 2.51 -6.14
N ASP A 465 -16.53 3.30 -5.21
CA ASP A 465 -16.96 4.66 -5.49
C ASP A 465 -15.87 5.64 -5.04
N PHE A 466 -15.64 6.67 -5.86
CA PHE A 466 -14.77 7.76 -5.46
C PHE A 466 -15.49 8.73 -4.53
N PHE A 467 -14.78 9.16 -3.49
CA PHE A 467 -15.26 10.22 -2.60
C PHE A 467 -15.32 11.57 -3.31
N ASP A 468 -14.41 11.80 -4.26
CA ASP A 468 -14.39 12.98 -5.11
C ASP A 468 -14.91 12.61 -6.51
N LYS A 469 -15.97 13.31 -6.95
CA LYS A 469 -16.60 13.12 -8.25
C LYS A 469 -15.67 13.46 -9.43
N ASP A 470 -14.63 14.25 -9.17
CA ASP A 470 -13.64 14.66 -10.16
C ASP A 470 -12.38 13.76 -10.11
N GLN A 471 -12.38 12.73 -9.24
CA GLN A 471 -11.31 11.75 -9.16
C GLN A 471 -11.31 10.85 -10.41
N ILE A 472 -10.13 10.71 -11.02
CA ILE A 472 -9.94 9.95 -12.28
C ILE A 472 -9.08 8.69 -12.12
N GLY A 473 -8.75 8.32 -10.88
CA GLY A 473 -7.89 7.17 -10.57
C GLY A 473 -7.73 6.92 -9.06
N GLY A 474 -6.96 5.90 -8.68
CA GLY A 474 -6.75 5.53 -7.28
C GLY A 474 -5.31 5.08 -6.96
N VAL A 475 -4.97 5.04 -5.67
CA VAL A 475 -3.73 4.51 -5.10
C VAL A 475 -3.97 3.20 -4.32
N GLU A 476 -3.25 2.14 -4.68
CA GLU A 476 -3.30 0.87 -3.94
C GLU A 476 -2.62 0.95 -2.57
N LYS A 477 -3.00 0.06 -1.65
CA LYS A 477 -2.24 -0.12 -0.40
C LYS A 477 -0.92 -0.80 -0.69
N TYR A 478 0.15 -0.27 -0.10
CA TYR A 478 1.48 -0.86 -0.13
C TYR A 478 1.89 -1.28 1.28
N LEU A 479 2.38 -2.51 1.46
CA LEU A 479 2.84 -3.02 2.75
C LEU A 479 4.31 -3.40 2.68
N PRO A 480 5.13 -3.04 3.68
CA PRO A 480 6.49 -3.53 3.79
C PRO A 480 6.45 -5.04 4.06
N VAL A 481 7.44 -5.76 3.55
CA VAL A 481 7.60 -7.21 3.74
C VAL A 481 7.49 -7.60 5.22
N ALA A 482 8.11 -6.84 6.14
CA ALA A 482 8.03 -7.09 7.57
C ALA A 482 6.59 -7.06 8.11
N ARG A 483 5.73 -6.16 7.59
CA ARG A 483 4.30 -6.12 7.97
C ARG A 483 3.55 -7.32 7.43
N ILE A 484 3.85 -7.77 6.20
CA ILE A 484 3.25 -8.98 5.63
C ILE A 484 3.60 -10.19 6.52
N PHE A 485 4.85 -10.32 6.98
CA PHE A 485 5.23 -11.36 7.95
C PHE A 485 4.43 -11.27 9.25
N ALA A 486 4.30 -10.08 9.84
CA ALA A 486 3.54 -9.89 11.08
C ALA A 486 2.09 -10.34 10.92
N VAL A 487 1.43 -9.96 9.82
CA VAL A 487 0.07 -10.40 9.49
C VAL A 487 0.01 -11.92 9.35
N ARG A 488 0.95 -12.56 8.64
CA ARG A 488 0.96 -14.02 8.48
C ARG A 488 1.15 -14.74 9.82
N LYS A 489 2.02 -14.25 10.70
CA LYS A 489 2.18 -14.81 12.05
C LYS A 489 0.92 -14.65 12.89
N ASN A 490 0.25 -13.50 12.80
CA ASN A 490 -1.01 -13.29 13.49
C ASN A 490 -2.09 -14.28 13.02
N GLN A 491 -2.22 -14.48 11.70
CA GLN A 491 -3.12 -15.47 11.11
C GLN A 491 -2.87 -16.88 11.65
N ILE A 492 -1.61 -17.33 11.65
CA ILE A 492 -1.24 -18.66 12.16
C ILE A 492 -1.60 -18.79 13.65
N GLY A 493 -1.21 -17.80 14.45
CA GLY A 493 -1.53 -17.79 15.88
C GLY A 493 -3.04 -17.78 16.15
N PHE A 494 -3.81 -17.04 15.35
CA PHE A 494 -5.26 -17.01 15.44
C PHE A 494 -5.89 -18.37 15.10
N LEU A 495 -5.49 -19.00 13.98
CA LEU A 495 -6.03 -20.29 13.56
C LEU A 495 -5.80 -21.38 14.62
N ARG A 496 -4.63 -21.40 15.27
CA ARG A 496 -4.34 -22.33 16.38
C ARG A 496 -5.24 -22.11 17.59
N ARG A 497 -5.55 -20.86 17.92
CA ARG A 497 -6.48 -20.53 19.01
C ARG A 497 -7.93 -20.81 18.63
N LEU A 498 -8.27 -20.71 17.35
CA LEU A 498 -9.63 -20.92 16.85
C LEU A 498 -9.98 -22.41 16.76
N TYR A 499 -9.18 -23.22 16.06
CA TYR A 499 -9.47 -24.63 15.77
C TYR A 499 -8.93 -25.60 16.82
N THR A 500 -9.20 -25.31 18.09
CA THR A 500 -8.86 -26.21 19.21
C THR A 500 -9.94 -27.28 19.40
N GLN A 501 -9.59 -28.37 20.09
CA GLN A 501 -10.57 -29.38 20.50
C GLN A 501 -11.69 -28.79 21.38
N GLU A 502 -11.35 -27.81 22.24
CA GLU A 502 -12.30 -27.10 23.08
C GLU A 502 -13.32 -26.31 22.24
N ASN A 503 -12.84 -25.54 21.27
CA ASN A 503 -13.72 -24.73 20.42
C ASN A 503 -14.53 -25.57 19.43
N ARG A 504 -14.05 -26.77 19.05
CA ARG A 504 -14.73 -27.61 18.07
C ARG A 504 -16.17 -27.94 18.46
N ALA A 505 -16.46 -28.13 19.74
CA ALA A 505 -17.82 -28.39 20.22
C ALA A 505 -18.76 -27.21 19.92
N ALA A 506 -18.28 -25.98 20.07
CA ALA A 506 -19.05 -24.77 19.81
C ALA A 506 -19.26 -24.48 18.30
N MET A 507 -18.46 -25.08 17.41
CA MET A 507 -18.60 -24.90 15.96
C MET A 507 -19.81 -25.66 15.36
N GLY A 508 -20.39 -26.60 16.11
CA GLY A 508 -21.60 -27.34 15.70
C GLY A 508 -21.29 -28.56 14.83
N LYS A 509 -22.12 -28.81 13.80
CA LYS A 509 -22.05 -30.05 13.01
C LYS A 509 -20.75 -30.16 12.20
N HIS A 510 -20.25 -29.05 11.70
CA HIS A 510 -19.03 -28.97 10.89
C HIS A 510 -18.06 -28.00 11.56
N ALA A 511 -16.76 -28.07 11.21
CA ALA A 511 -15.83 -27.00 11.55
C ALA A 511 -16.35 -25.65 11.03
N LEU A 512 -16.07 -24.58 11.77
CA LEU A 512 -16.37 -23.22 11.34
C LEU A 512 -15.63 -22.94 10.04
N ARG A 513 -16.32 -22.42 9.01
CA ARG A 513 -15.65 -21.89 7.82
C ARG A 513 -15.33 -20.42 8.02
N LEU A 514 -14.08 -20.05 7.82
CA LEU A 514 -13.49 -18.80 8.26
C LEU A 514 -14.17 -17.57 7.63
N GLU A 515 -14.52 -17.66 6.34
CA GLU A 515 -15.22 -16.57 5.64
C GLU A 515 -16.74 -16.61 5.81
N ASN A 516 -17.30 -17.69 6.38
CA ASN A 516 -18.73 -17.88 6.49
C ASN A 516 -19.29 -17.20 7.75
N ILE A 517 -20.05 -16.12 7.54
CA ILE A 517 -20.59 -15.33 8.64
C ILE A 517 -21.73 -16.01 9.42
N ASP A 518 -22.38 -17.03 8.85
CA ASP A 518 -23.42 -17.81 9.52
C ASP A 518 -22.77 -18.79 10.52
N ASP A 519 -21.66 -19.42 10.13
CA ASP A 519 -20.85 -20.26 11.01
C ASP A 519 -20.31 -19.44 12.19
N TRP A 520 -19.74 -18.25 11.92
CA TRP A 520 -19.33 -17.29 12.96
C TRP A 520 -20.47 -16.94 13.90
N ARG A 521 -21.64 -16.60 13.37
CA ARG A 521 -22.80 -16.20 14.15
C ARG A 521 -23.24 -17.28 15.14
N GLY A 522 -23.32 -18.54 14.70
CA GLY A 522 -23.64 -19.68 15.58
C GLY A 522 -22.53 -19.97 16.58
N PHE A 523 -21.28 -19.93 16.14
CA PHE A 523 -20.11 -20.17 16.99
C PHE A 523 -19.98 -19.16 18.13
N LEU A 524 -20.18 -17.86 17.86
CA LEU A 524 -20.13 -16.81 18.87
C LEU A 524 -21.24 -16.96 19.93
N GLU A 525 -22.45 -17.38 19.51
CA GLU A 525 -23.53 -17.73 20.44
C GLU A 525 -23.14 -18.90 21.34
N ALA A 526 -22.64 -19.99 20.76
CA ALA A 526 -22.22 -21.16 21.50
C ALA A 526 -21.07 -20.87 22.47
N GLN A 527 -20.10 -20.05 22.06
CA GLN A 527 -18.98 -19.59 22.90
C GLN A 527 -19.46 -18.77 24.11
N TYR A 528 -20.43 -17.88 23.90
CA TYR A 528 -21.05 -17.16 25.02
C TYR A 528 -21.74 -18.12 25.98
N LEU A 529 -22.59 -19.03 25.47
CA LEU A 529 -23.35 -19.96 26.32
C LEU A 529 -22.44 -20.86 27.16
N ALA A 530 -21.37 -21.38 26.56
CA ALA A 530 -20.40 -22.22 27.26
C ALA A 530 -19.65 -21.49 28.40
N LYS A 531 -19.56 -20.16 28.35
CA LYS A 531 -18.86 -19.33 29.33
C LYS A 531 -19.78 -18.64 30.33
N ALA A 532 -21.05 -18.42 29.97
CA ALA A 532 -22.04 -17.76 30.82
C ALA A 532 -22.68 -18.74 31.82
N GLU A 533 -22.76 -20.04 31.49
CA GLU A 533 -23.33 -21.06 32.39
C GLU A 533 -22.30 -21.56 33.42
N PRO A 534 -22.65 -21.65 34.71
CA PRO A 534 -21.76 -22.19 35.73
C PRO A 534 -21.52 -23.70 35.50
N GLN A 535 -20.25 -24.11 35.42
CA GLN A 535 -19.90 -25.52 35.23
C GLN A 535 -20.36 -26.39 36.43
N ALA A 536 -20.77 -27.63 36.14
CA ALA A 536 -21.23 -28.58 37.15
C ALA A 536 -20.11 -28.90 38.16
N GLY A 537 -20.12 -28.23 39.31
CA GLY A 537 -19.10 -28.33 40.36
C GLY A 537 -18.68 -26.96 40.94
N GLU A 538 -18.79 -25.89 40.15
CA GLU A 538 -18.42 -24.52 40.56
C GLU A 538 -19.57 -23.72 41.18
N ALA A 539 -20.78 -24.27 41.17
CA ALA A 539 -21.98 -23.65 41.74
C ALA A 539 -21.85 -23.30 43.24
N LYS A 540 -20.92 -23.93 43.97
CA LYS A 540 -20.61 -23.60 45.38
C LYS A 540 -19.61 -22.46 45.57
N ALA A 541 -18.91 -22.02 44.51
CA ALA A 541 -17.83 -21.02 44.59
C ALA A 541 -18.17 -19.65 43.96
N ALA A 542 -19.30 -19.53 43.24
CA ALA A 542 -19.68 -18.29 42.55
C ALA A 542 -20.13 -17.18 43.51
N LYS A 543 -19.18 -16.39 44.04
CA LYS A 543 -19.42 -15.12 44.75
C LYS A 543 -19.74 -13.95 43.81
N ALA A 544 -19.44 -14.09 42.51
CA ALA A 544 -19.73 -13.10 41.48
C ALA A 544 -21.13 -13.40 40.89
N GLY A 545 -22.09 -12.48 41.04
CA GLY A 545 -23.46 -12.69 40.57
C GLY A 545 -23.61 -12.83 39.04
N PRO A 546 -24.79 -13.24 38.55
CA PRO A 546 -25.04 -13.59 37.13
C PRO A 546 -24.61 -12.54 36.10
N LEU A 547 -24.82 -11.25 36.40
CA LEU A 547 -24.44 -10.14 35.51
C LEU A 547 -22.95 -10.07 35.22
N LYS A 548 -22.09 -10.44 36.18
CA LYS A 548 -20.64 -10.43 35.98
C LYS A 548 -20.20 -11.57 35.05
N ALA A 549 -20.81 -12.75 35.19
CA ALA A 549 -20.55 -13.89 34.30
C ALA A 549 -20.92 -13.55 32.84
N ASP A 550 -22.08 -12.90 32.63
CA ASP A 550 -22.49 -12.42 31.31
C ASP A 550 -21.51 -11.40 30.72
N ALA A 551 -21.02 -10.45 31.53
CA ALA A 551 -20.05 -9.46 31.09
C ALA A 551 -18.72 -10.11 30.68
N ASP A 552 -18.22 -11.06 31.46
CA ASP A 552 -16.95 -11.76 31.18
C ASP A 552 -17.07 -12.66 29.94
N ALA A 553 -18.18 -13.40 29.80
CA ALA A 553 -18.48 -14.20 28.61
C ALA A 553 -18.61 -13.32 27.35
N TYR A 554 -19.31 -12.18 27.45
CA TYR A 554 -19.45 -11.23 26.36
C TYR A 554 -18.10 -10.64 25.92
N ARG A 555 -17.23 -10.26 26.86
CA ARG A 555 -15.84 -9.83 26.54
C ARG A 555 -15.07 -10.91 25.79
N ALA A 556 -15.19 -12.16 26.20
CA ALA A 556 -14.51 -13.26 25.53
C ALA A 556 -14.95 -13.43 24.07
N VAL A 557 -16.25 -13.29 23.80
CA VAL A 557 -16.79 -13.29 22.42
C VAL A 557 -16.25 -12.11 21.61
N ILE A 558 -16.26 -10.90 22.16
CA ILE A 558 -15.77 -9.72 21.45
C ILE A 558 -14.27 -9.86 21.11
N ARG A 559 -13.45 -10.36 22.04
CA ARG A 559 -12.02 -10.63 21.79
C ARG A 559 -11.79 -11.65 20.67
N LEU A 560 -12.65 -12.65 20.55
CA LEU A 560 -12.58 -13.64 19.47
C LEU A 560 -12.86 -12.98 18.11
N LEU A 561 -13.87 -12.12 18.06
CA LEU A 561 -14.24 -11.38 16.84
C LEU A 561 -13.18 -10.33 16.46
N GLU A 562 -12.62 -9.63 17.44
CA GLU A 562 -11.50 -8.70 17.27
C GLU A 562 -10.27 -9.42 16.73
N GLY A 563 -9.91 -10.57 17.30
CA GLY A 563 -8.80 -11.38 16.81
C GLY A 563 -8.99 -11.86 15.37
N TYR A 564 -10.24 -12.18 14.98
CA TYR A 564 -10.57 -12.51 13.59
C TYR A 564 -10.39 -11.30 12.67
N ALA A 565 -10.89 -10.14 13.09
CA ALA A 565 -10.78 -8.90 12.31
C ALA A 565 -9.30 -8.55 12.06
N ASP A 566 -8.48 -8.55 13.12
CA ASP A 566 -7.05 -8.24 13.02
C ASP A 566 -6.28 -9.25 12.13
N ALA A 567 -6.59 -10.55 12.24
CA ALA A 567 -5.89 -11.58 11.48
C ALA A 567 -6.34 -11.66 10.00
N PHE A 568 -7.64 -11.51 9.70
CA PHE A 568 -8.21 -11.90 8.41
C PHE A 568 -8.94 -10.78 7.66
N THR A 569 -8.90 -9.54 8.15
CA THR A 569 -9.53 -8.41 7.46
C THR A 569 -8.57 -7.23 7.31
N ILE A 570 -8.74 -6.45 6.24
CA ILE A 570 -7.96 -5.23 6.00
C ILE A 570 -8.89 -4.15 5.47
N SER A 571 -8.72 -2.92 5.96
CA SER A 571 -9.51 -1.79 5.46
C SER A 571 -9.08 -1.38 4.05
N THR A 572 -10.02 -1.06 3.17
CA THR A 572 -9.75 -0.37 1.90
C THR A 572 -9.55 1.14 2.12
N PRO A 573 -8.72 1.83 1.31
CA PRO A 573 -8.65 3.29 1.32
C PRO A 573 -9.83 3.97 0.60
N TYR A 574 -10.69 3.20 -0.07
CA TYR A 574 -11.84 3.68 -0.83
C TYR A 574 -13.18 3.26 -0.22
N ASN A 575 -14.25 3.95 -0.62
CA ASN A 575 -15.62 3.52 -0.35
C ASN A 575 -15.98 2.33 -1.26
N ILE A 576 -16.50 1.26 -0.66
CA ILE A 576 -17.16 0.21 -1.46
C ILE A 576 -18.59 0.70 -1.75
N GLU A 577 -19.13 0.41 -2.94
CA GLU A 577 -20.43 0.95 -3.39
C GLU A 577 -21.57 0.68 -2.40
N ASP A 578 -22.00 1.71 -1.66
CA ASP A 578 -22.94 1.59 -0.54
C ASP A 578 -24.34 1.05 -0.93
N PHE A 579 -24.73 1.15 -2.21
CA PHE A 579 -26.03 0.71 -2.72
C PHE A 579 -25.92 -0.61 -3.48
N VAL A 580 -26.51 -1.66 -2.92
CA VAL A 580 -26.51 -2.99 -3.51
C VAL A 580 -27.62 -3.08 -4.57
N LYS A 581 -27.24 -3.22 -5.84
CA LYS A 581 -28.19 -3.27 -6.97
C LYS A 581 -28.87 -4.64 -7.15
N ARG A 582 -28.24 -5.72 -6.66
CA ARG A 582 -28.72 -7.10 -6.80
C ARG A 582 -28.48 -7.87 -5.51
N GLU A 583 -29.32 -8.85 -5.21
CA GLU A 583 -29.25 -9.58 -3.94
C GLU A 583 -27.92 -10.35 -3.76
N GLU A 584 -27.28 -10.78 -4.84
CA GLU A 584 -25.94 -11.39 -4.81
C GLU A 584 -24.82 -10.42 -4.40
N ASP A 585 -25.04 -9.12 -4.56
CA ASP A 585 -24.08 -8.08 -4.18
C ASP A 585 -24.21 -7.71 -2.68
N ASN A 586 -25.19 -8.28 -1.97
CA ASN A 586 -25.40 -8.06 -0.54
C ASN A 586 -24.17 -8.49 0.28
N TYR A 587 -23.67 -7.55 1.08
CA TYR A 587 -22.48 -7.68 1.91
C TYR A 587 -22.47 -8.86 2.90
N LEU A 588 -23.65 -9.38 3.23
CA LEU A 588 -23.83 -10.50 4.14
C LEU A 588 -23.93 -11.87 3.42
N LYS A 589 -23.85 -11.88 2.08
CA LYS A 589 -24.06 -13.09 1.26
C LYS A 589 -22.88 -13.43 0.35
N ARG A 590 -21.94 -12.51 0.15
CA ARG A 590 -20.86 -12.63 -0.82
C ARG A 590 -19.48 -12.80 -0.20
N PRO A 591 -18.52 -13.40 -0.93
CA PRO A 591 -17.11 -13.33 -0.58
C PRO A 591 -16.52 -11.95 -0.98
N TYR A 592 -15.38 -11.62 -0.39
CA TYR A 592 -14.67 -10.36 -0.57
C TYR A 592 -13.31 -10.57 -1.26
N PRO A 593 -12.74 -9.55 -1.93
CA PRO A 593 -11.43 -9.70 -2.54
C PRO A 593 -10.37 -9.82 -1.46
N ARG A 594 -9.40 -10.70 -1.66
CA ARG A 594 -8.25 -10.86 -0.77
C ARG A 594 -7.11 -9.95 -1.19
N ALA A 595 -6.41 -9.37 -0.23
CA ALA A 595 -5.12 -8.70 -0.39
C ALA A 595 -3.97 -9.73 -0.54
N LEU A 596 -2.75 -9.28 -0.86
CA LEU A 596 -1.53 -10.13 -0.88
C LEU A 596 -1.27 -10.85 0.47
N THR A 597 -1.78 -10.29 1.58
CA THR A 597 -1.75 -10.89 2.91
C THR A 597 -2.84 -11.94 3.14
N GLY A 598 -3.71 -12.21 2.16
CA GLY A 598 -4.87 -13.09 2.30
C GLY A 598 -6.03 -12.49 3.10
N GLN A 599 -5.84 -11.31 3.70
CA GLN A 599 -6.90 -10.61 4.42
C GLN A 599 -7.99 -10.12 3.45
N LEU A 600 -9.24 -10.18 3.90
CA LEU A 600 -10.41 -9.71 3.16
C LEU A 600 -10.47 -8.18 3.17
N ILE A 601 -10.55 -7.59 1.98
CA ILE A 601 -10.66 -6.14 1.79
C ILE A 601 -12.10 -5.70 2.09
N GLN A 602 -12.26 -4.84 3.09
CA GLN A 602 -13.56 -4.36 3.58
C GLN A 602 -13.49 -2.86 3.88
N ASP A 603 -14.62 -2.16 3.78
CA ASP A 603 -14.77 -0.77 4.23
C ASP A 603 -15.60 -0.69 5.51
N CYS A 604 -15.76 0.53 6.03
CA CYS A 604 -16.44 0.77 7.30
C CYS A 604 -17.90 0.31 7.33
N GLY A 605 -18.63 0.46 6.22
CA GLY A 605 -20.01 0.02 6.08
C GLY A 605 -20.13 -1.50 6.12
N VAL A 606 -19.27 -2.18 5.36
CA VAL A 606 -19.18 -3.64 5.33
C VAL A 606 -18.86 -4.20 6.73
N TYR A 607 -17.87 -3.63 7.42
CA TYR A 607 -17.52 -4.03 8.78
C TYR A 607 -18.75 -3.92 9.71
N ALA A 608 -19.39 -2.76 9.72
CA ALA A 608 -20.54 -2.51 10.58
C ALA A 608 -21.67 -3.54 10.37
N LEU A 609 -22.02 -3.84 9.12
CA LEU A 609 -23.07 -4.82 8.82
C LEU A 609 -22.68 -6.24 9.22
N ARG A 610 -21.44 -6.66 8.92
CA ARG A 610 -20.96 -8.01 9.25
C ARG A 610 -20.92 -8.24 10.77
N TRP A 611 -20.46 -7.25 11.54
CA TRP A 611 -20.44 -7.33 13.01
C TRP A 611 -21.83 -7.35 13.62
N VAL A 612 -22.75 -6.52 13.14
CA VAL A 612 -24.17 -6.56 13.55
C VAL A 612 -24.77 -7.94 13.28
N TYR A 613 -24.51 -8.52 12.10
CA TYR A 613 -25.05 -9.82 11.75
C TYR A 613 -24.47 -10.94 12.62
N MET A 614 -23.15 -11.02 12.76
CA MET A 614 -22.47 -12.05 13.56
C MET A 614 -22.87 -12.00 15.04
N LEU A 615 -23.11 -10.80 15.60
CA LEU A 615 -23.51 -10.64 17.01
C LEU A 615 -25.03 -10.67 17.22
N SER A 616 -25.83 -10.84 16.17
CA SER A 616 -27.29 -10.68 16.26
C SER A 616 -28.01 -11.70 17.17
N LEU A 617 -27.50 -12.94 17.31
CA LEU A 617 -28.07 -13.92 18.26
C LEU A 617 -27.84 -13.47 19.71
N LEU A 618 -26.67 -12.90 20.00
CA LEU A 618 -26.35 -12.32 21.30
C LEU A 618 -27.16 -11.06 21.58
N LYS A 619 -27.47 -10.27 20.55
CA LYS A 619 -28.35 -9.08 20.68
C LYS A 619 -29.65 -9.43 21.39
N GLU A 620 -30.29 -10.54 21.03
CA GLU A 620 -31.56 -10.95 21.64
C GLU A 620 -31.37 -11.47 23.07
N LYS A 621 -30.37 -12.33 23.28
CA LYS A 621 -30.09 -12.93 24.60
C LYS A 621 -29.69 -11.89 25.64
N LEU A 622 -28.73 -11.04 25.29
CA LEU A 622 -28.14 -10.02 26.16
C LEU A 622 -28.87 -8.67 26.08
N LYS A 623 -29.95 -8.59 25.30
CA LYS A 623 -30.70 -7.35 25.04
C LYS A 623 -29.79 -6.19 24.57
N LEU A 624 -28.81 -6.50 23.73
CA LEU A 624 -27.89 -5.50 23.19
C LEU A 624 -28.64 -4.49 22.31
N LYS A 625 -28.18 -3.25 22.36
CA LYS A 625 -28.54 -2.20 21.43
C LYS A 625 -27.36 -1.92 20.50
N PHE A 626 -27.64 -1.97 19.21
CA PHE A 626 -26.68 -1.62 18.16
C PHE A 626 -27.08 -0.26 17.58
N SER A 627 -26.13 0.67 17.57
CA SER A 627 -26.30 2.01 17.02
C SER A 627 -25.19 2.25 16.00
N LEU A 628 -25.55 2.46 14.74
CA LEU A 628 -24.60 2.86 13.72
C LEU A 628 -24.35 4.37 13.84
N ILE A 629 -23.11 4.76 14.11
CA ILE A 629 -22.71 6.16 14.09
C ILE A 629 -22.23 6.53 12.70
N VAL A 630 -22.94 7.45 12.06
CA VAL A 630 -22.59 7.97 10.73
C VAL A 630 -21.79 9.24 10.92
N LEU A 631 -20.56 9.25 10.41
CA LEU A 631 -19.60 10.34 10.45
C LEU A 631 -19.23 10.76 9.02
N PRO A 632 -18.55 11.89 8.80
CA PRO A 632 -18.03 12.24 7.49
C PRO A 632 -17.15 11.10 6.97
N VAL A 633 -17.51 10.56 5.80
CA VAL A 633 -16.82 9.47 5.08
C VAL A 633 -16.56 8.20 5.92
N HIS A 634 -17.34 7.98 6.98
CA HIS A 634 -17.13 6.83 7.87
C HIS A 634 -18.40 6.38 8.60
N VAL A 635 -18.46 5.09 8.91
CA VAL A 635 -19.49 4.48 9.75
C VAL A 635 -18.82 3.68 10.87
N GLY A 636 -19.26 3.91 12.10
CA GLY A 636 -18.89 3.11 13.26
C GLY A 636 -20.09 2.35 13.83
N LEU A 637 -19.82 1.41 14.73
CA LEU A 637 -20.82 0.67 15.47
C LEU A 637 -20.62 0.90 16.97
N ILE A 638 -21.69 1.30 17.67
CA ILE A 638 -21.74 1.38 19.13
C ILE A 638 -22.64 0.24 19.62
N VAL A 639 -22.12 -0.57 20.54
CA VAL A 639 -22.82 -1.68 21.17
C VAL A 639 -22.97 -1.40 22.66
N THR A 640 -24.20 -1.38 23.15
CA THR A 640 -24.51 -1.18 24.57
C THR A 640 -25.40 -2.30 25.09
N GLY A 641 -25.32 -2.59 26.39
CA GLY A 641 -26.16 -3.57 27.08
C GLY A 641 -26.19 -3.30 28.58
N ALA A 642 -27.31 -3.59 29.24
CA ALA A 642 -27.45 -3.33 30.67
C ALA A 642 -26.52 -4.25 31.48
N GLY A 643 -25.62 -3.67 32.29
CA GLY A 643 -24.64 -4.42 33.08
C GLY A 643 -23.52 -5.05 32.25
N LEU A 644 -23.38 -4.67 30.98
CA LEU A 644 -22.35 -5.16 30.07
C LEU A 644 -21.42 -4.02 29.66
N PRO A 645 -20.13 -4.31 29.38
CA PRO A 645 -19.23 -3.30 28.82
C PRO A 645 -19.76 -2.75 27.49
N THR A 646 -19.61 -1.44 27.30
CA THR A 646 -19.92 -0.78 26.03
C THR A 646 -18.76 -0.97 25.06
N TYR A 647 -19.05 -1.22 23.78
CA TYR A 647 -18.03 -1.26 22.73
C TYR A 647 -18.30 -0.21 21.66
N ILE A 648 -17.25 0.51 21.28
CA ILE A 648 -17.21 1.38 20.10
C ILE A 648 -16.29 0.71 19.08
N ILE A 649 -16.82 0.46 17.89
CA ILE A 649 -16.14 -0.34 16.87
C ILE A 649 -16.00 0.50 15.61
N HIS A 650 -14.76 0.66 15.15
CA HIS A 650 -14.44 1.30 13.88
C HIS A 650 -13.63 0.33 13.03
N ASN A 651 -14.21 -0.12 11.92
CA ASN A 651 -13.66 -1.19 11.08
C ASN A 651 -13.46 -2.48 11.90
N GLY A 652 -12.22 -2.98 11.96
CA GLY A 652 -11.84 -4.14 12.77
C GLY A 652 -11.37 -3.80 14.20
N ASN A 653 -11.39 -2.53 14.61
CA ASN A 653 -10.89 -2.11 15.93
C ASN A 653 -12.03 -2.03 16.95
N PHE A 654 -11.93 -2.82 18.02
CA PHE A 654 -12.96 -2.91 19.07
C PHE A 654 -12.48 -2.18 20.33
N HIS A 655 -13.11 -1.05 20.65
CA HIS A 655 -12.74 -0.25 21.82
C HIS A 655 -13.75 -0.44 22.94
N GLU A 656 -13.31 -1.09 24.03
CA GLU A 656 -14.11 -1.18 25.25
C GLU A 656 -14.17 0.18 25.97
N VAL A 657 -15.38 0.60 26.33
CA VAL A 657 -15.66 1.71 27.22
C VAL A 657 -16.37 1.16 28.45
N THR A 658 -15.60 0.99 29.54
CA THR A 658 -16.15 0.54 30.84
C THR A 658 -17.05 1.61 31.44
N ASP A 659 -17.95 1.22 32.35
CA ASP A 659 -18.78 2.17 33.10
C ASP A 659 -17.91 3.17 33.89
N ALA A 660 -16.78 2.72 34.45
CA ALA A 660 -15.83 3.58 35.14
C ALA A 660 -15.21 4.63 34.18
N LYS A 661 -14.80 4.20 32.97
CA LYS A 661 -14.25 5.11 31.96
C LYS A 661 -15.31 6.09 31.46
N LEU A 662 -16.53 5.61 31.23
CA LEU A 662 -17.65 6.45 30.83
C LEU A 662 -18.01 7.48 31.91
N ALA A 663 -18.04 7.08 33.19
CA ALA A 663 -18.28 7.98 34.31
C ALA A 663 -17.18 9.04 34.45
N ALA A 664 -15.92 8.65 34.28
CA ALA A 664 -14.78 9.58 34.28
C ALA A 664 -14.91 10.60 33.13
N LEU A 665 -15.19 10.13 31.92
CA LEU A 665 -15.43 11.00 30.76
C LEU A 665 -16.64 11.92 31.00
N ARG A 666 -17.71 11.42 31.62
CA ARG A 666 -18.92 12.20 31.93
C ARG A 666 -18.65 13.36 32.88
N LYS A 667 -17.78 13.19 33.87
CA LYS A 667 -17.36 14.25 34.81
C LYS A 667 -16.66 15.41 34.11
N ASP A 668 -15.95 15.10 33.03
CA ASP A 668 -15.21 16.06 32.22
C ASP A 668 -15.94 16.42 30.92
N TRP A 669 -17.19 15.98 30.74
CA TRP A 669 -18.00 16.27 29.56
C TRP A 669 -19.18 17.19 29.88
N GLU A 670 -19.29 18.30 29.17
CA GLU A 670 -20.41 19.22 29.26
C GLU A 670 -21.39 18.97 28.11
N PRO A 671 -22.66 18.57 28.38
CA PRO A 671 -23.64 18.39 27.32
C PRO A 671 -23.92 19.74 26.65
N PRO A 672 -24.12 19.79 25.32
CA PRO A 672 -24.43 21.04 24.62
C PRO A 672 -25.71 21.72 25.10
N ASP A 673 -26.68 20.95 25.61
CA ASP A 673 -27.86 21.46 26.31
C ASP A 673 -27.90 20.87 27.74
N PRO A 674 -27.76 21.69 28.80
CA PRO A 674 -27.84 21.26 30.19
C PRO A 674 -29.16 20.59 30.58
N LYS A 675 -30.23 20.78 29.80
CA LYS A 675 -31.57 20.19 30.04
C LYS A 675 -31.75 18.81 29.41
N THR A 676 -30.73 18.29 28.72
CA THR A 676 -30.78 16.96 28.09
C THR A 676 -30.95 15.87 29.14
N SER A 677 -31.86 14.91 28.90
CA SER A 677 -32.06 13.76 29.79
C SER A 677 -30.75 12.98 29.97
N GLU A 678 -30.53 12.35 31.12
CA GLU A 678 -29.28 11.59 31.36
C GLU A 678 -29.05 10.45 30.33
N PRO A 679 -30.07 9.67 29.90
CA PRO A 679 -29.91 8.71 28.82
C PRO A 679 -29.47 9.34 27.50
N ASP A 680 -30.07 10.49 27.12
CA ASP A 680 -29.71 11.19 25.88
C ASP A 680 -28.31 11.82 25.97
N ALA A 681 -27.94 12.31 27.15
CA ALA A 681 -26.62 12.84 27.45
C ALA A 681 -25.55 11.75 27.32
N ASN A 682 -25.79 10.55 27.88
CA ASN A 682 -24.88 9.42 27.75
C ASN A 682 -24.75 8.93 26.30
N ARG A 683 -25.86 8.89 25.54
CA ARG A 683 -25.83 8.58 24.10
C ARG A 683 -24.99 9.58 23.32
N GLN A 684 -25.12 10.87 23.63
CA GLN A 684 -24.35 11.91 22.96
C GLN A 684 -22.87 11.90 23.35
N LEU A 685 -22.56 11.59 24.62
CA LEU A 685 -21.20 11.37 25.08
C LEU A 685 -20.55 10.20 24.33
N LEU A 686 -21.21 9.04 24.23
CA LEU A 686 -20.70 7.89 23.48
C LEU A 686 -20.46 8.23 22.01
N ALA A 687 -21.36 8.99 21.37
CA ALA A 687 -21.15 9.45 20.00
C ALA A 687 -19.96 10.40 19.88
N THR A 688 -19.74 11.26 20.88
CA THR A 688 -18.58 12.16 20.94
C THR A 688 -17.28 11.39 21.12
N VAL A 689 -17.28 10.35 21.96
CA VAL A 689 -16.13 9.46 22.13
C VAL A 689 -15.83 8.71 20.82
N ALA A 690 -16.85 8.16 20.16
CA ALA A 690 -16.68 7.49 18.88
C ALA A 690 -16.16 8.44 17.79
N ALA A 691 -16.73 9.64 17.68
CA ALA A 691 -16.24 10.67 16.76
C ALA A 691 -14.76 11.02 17.01
N GLY A 692 -14.37 11.19 18.28
CA GLY A 692 -12.99 11.47 18.66
C GLY A 692 -12.02 10.31 18.39
N MET A 693 -12.49 9.05 18.46
CA MET A 693 -11.69 7.89 18.05
C MET A 693 -11.43 7.86 16.54
N PHE A 694 -12.37 8.36 15.73
CA PHE A 694 -12.19 8.45 14.27
C PHE A 694 -11.29 9.63 13.87
N SER A 695 -11.62 10.85 14.30
CA SER A 695 -10.84 12.06 14.05
C SER A 695 -10.63 12.85 15.34
N MET A 696 -9.46 12.64 15.95
CA MET A 696 -9.09 13.27 17.22
C MET A 696 -9.04 14.79 17.09
N GLY A 697 -9.58 15.48 18.11
CA GLY A 697 -9.47 16.94 18.22
C GLY A 697 -10.28 17.73 17.19
N VAL A 698 -11.24 17.12 16.50
CA VAL A 698 -12.10 17.81 15.51
C VAL A 698 -13.58 17.68 15.84
N ASP A 699 -14.32 18.77 15.77
CA ASP A 699 -15.77 18.76 15.89
C ASP A 699 -16.40 18.08 14.67
N LEU A 700 -17.24 17.07 14.88
CA LEU A 700 -17.75 16.23 13.80
C LEU A 700 -19.28 16.22 13.78
N PRO A 701 -19.93 16.45 12.63
CA PRO A 701 -21.34 16.14 12.49
C PRO A 701 -21.53 14.63 12.58
N PHE A 702 -22.59 14.17 13.25
CA PHE A 702 -22.92 12.76 13.33
C PHE A 702 -24.43 12.51 13.30
N ARG A 703 -24.79 11.28 12.89
CA ARG A 703 -26.10 10.67 13.15
C ARG A 703 -25.92 9.37 13.91
N LEU A 704 -26.90 9.03 14.74
CA LEU A 704 -27.02 7.70 15.34
C LEU A 704 -28.26 7.02 14.77
N GLU A 705 -28.06 5.90 14.09
CA GLU A 705 -29.14 5.09 13.55
C GLU A 705 -29.20 3.79 14.34
N ASP A 706 -30.19 3.70 15.23
CA ASP A 706 -30.42 2.51 16.04
C ASP A 706 -31.03 1.39 15.20
N LEU A 707 -30.53 0.18 15.41
CA LEU A 707 -31.09 -0.99 14.75
C LEU A 707 -32.52 -1.24 15.26
N PRO A 708 -33.53 -1.39 14.37
CA PRO A 708 -34.92 -1.55 14.79
C PRO A 708 -35.18 -2.83 15.59
N ASP A 709 -36.04 -2.75 16.60
CA ASP A 709 -36.40 -3.89 17.47
C ASP A 709 -37.14 -5.04 16.74
N HIS A 710 -37.74 -4.77 15.58
CA HIS A 710 -38.42 -5.78 14.76
C HIS A 710 -37.44 -6.65 13.95
N LEU A 711 -36.17 -6.24 13.82
CA LEU A 711 -35.14 -7.06 13.19
C LEU A 711 -34.69 -8.15 14.15
N LYS A 712 -35.43 -9.26 14.15
CA LYS A 712 -35.17 -10.42 14.99
C LYS A 712 -34.05 -11.27 14.42
N ALA A 713 -33.23 -11.82 15.30
CA ALA A 713 -32.12 -12.68 14.94
C ALA A 713 -32.61 -13.91 14.15
N LYS A 714 -33.70 -14.54 14.58
CA LYS A 714 -34.20 -15.76 13.93
C LYS A 714 -34.99 -15.53 12.64
N ASP A 715 -35.09 -14.29 12.16
CA ASP A 715 -35.73 -13.98 10.88
C ASP A 715 -34.86 -14.48 9.70
N SER A 716 -35.44 -15.32 8.84
CA SER A 716 -34.79 -15.80 7.61
C SER A 716 -34.45 -14.66 6.65
N ALA A 717 -35.18 -13.54 6.71
CA ALA A 717 -34.95 -12.33 5.94
C ALA A 717 -34.02 -11.31 6.63
N LEU A 718 -33.34 -11.68 7.73
CA LEU A 718 -32.49 -10.74 8.47
C LEU A 718 -31.40 -10.10 7.59
N LYS A 719 -30.70 -10.86 6.75
CA LYS A 719 -29.64 -10.33 5.87
C LYS A 719 -30.15 -9.23 4.90
N PRO A 720 -31.20 -9.47 4.09
CA PRO A 720 -31.76 -8.41 3.25
C PRO A 720 -32.38 -7.26 4.05
N ASN A 721 -32.99 -7.53 5.21
CA ASN A 721 -33.55 -6.47 6.05
C ASN A 721 -32.47 -5.56 6.66
N LEU A 722 -31.31 -6.10 7.06
CA LEU A 722 -30.15 -5.33 7.50
C LEU A 722 -29.57 -4.48 6.38
N GLN A 723 -29.41 -5.04 5.18
CA GLN A 723 -28.96 -4.29 4.00
C GLN A 723 -29.93 -3.15 3.68
N SER A 724 -31.25 -3.42 3.68
CA SER A 724 -32.25 -2.38 3.43
C SER A 724 -32.27 -1.30 4.52
N PHE A 725 -32.05 -1.66 5.79
CA PHE A 725 -31.89 -0.69 6.87
C PHE A 725 -30.68 0.21 6.62
N TYR A 726 -29.52 -0.38 6.29
CA TYR A 726 -28.30 0.36 6.00
C TYR A 726 -28.50 1.34 4.84
N GLU A 727 -28.98 0.89 3.70
CA GLU A 727 -29.21 1.73 2.53
C GLU A 727 -30.21 2.86 2.81
N LYS A 728 -31.31 2.59 3.52
CA LYS A 728 -32.35 3.61 3.76
C LYS A 728 -32.00 4.60 4.86
N LYS A 729 -31.30 4.15 5.91
CA LYS A 729 -31.10 4.93 7.14
C LYS A 729 -29.67 5.44 7.29
N VAL A 730 -28.68 4.67 6.87
CA VAL A 730 -27.28 5.07 6.91
C VAL A 730 -26.92 5.85 5.66
N VAL A 731 -27.09 5.24 4.48
CA VAL A 731 -26.63 5.81 3.21
C VAL A 731 -27.60 6.86 2.66
N GLY A 732 -28.90 6.54 2.62
CA GLY A 732 -29.94 7.37 2.00
C GLY A 732 -30.29 8.65 2.76
N LYS A 733 -29.71 8.87 3.95
CA LYS A 733 -29.88 10.11 4.71
C LYS A 733 -28.60 10.93 4.67
N LYS A 734 -28.73 12.21 4.34
CA LYS A 734 -27.59 13.12 4.37
C LYS A 734 -27.13 13.40 5.79
N LEU A 735 -25.82 13.38 6.00
CA LEU A 735 -25.17 13.90 7.21
C LEU A 735 -24.97 15.41 7.13
N LEU A 736 -24.68 15.91 5.93
CA LEU A 736 -24.45 17.32 5.62
C LEU A 736 -25.55 17.84 4.68
N ALA A 737 -26.06 19.05 4.91
CA ALA A 737 -27.08 19.68 4.06
C ALA A 737 -26.43 20.50 2.95
N ASP A 738 -26.99 20.39 1.72
CA ASP A 738 -26.65 21.12 0.47
C ASP A 738 -26.69 22.64 0.67
N ASP A 739 -25.65 23.21 1.30
CA ASP A 739 -25.45 24.66 1.44
C ASP A 739 -24.41 25.16 0.42
N PRO A 740 -24.85 25.82 -0.67
CA PRO A 740 -23.96 26.33 -1.72
C PRO A 740 -22.96 27.39 -1.22
N LYS A 741 -23.25 28.08 -0.11
CA LYS A 741 -22.38 29.13 0.44
C LYS A 741 -21.24 28.55 1.28
N ALA A 742 -21.49 27.41 1.94
CA ALA A 742 -20.50 26.74 2.78
C ALA A 742 -19.74 25.62 2.05
N GLY A 743 -20.29 25.09 0.95
CA GLY A 743 -19.62 24.18 0.02
C GLY A 743 -19.28 22.82 0.64
N ILE A 744 -20.26 21.94 0.79
CA ILE A 744 -20.10 20.60 1.40
C ILE A 744 -18.92 19.81 0.86
N SER A 745 -18.73 19.79 -0.46
CA SER A 745 -17.60 19.06 -1.06
C SER A 745 -16.28 19.60 -0.52
N GLN A 746 -16.16 20.93 -0.34
CA GLN A 746 -14.97 21.54 0.25
C GLN A 746 -14.81 21.16 1.73
N PHE A 747 -15.89 21.10 2.50
CA PHE A 747 -15.85 20.62 3.88
C PHE A 747 -15.39 19.16 3.97
N GLN A 748 -15.98 18.26 3.19
CA GLN A 748 -15.60 16.83 3.16
C GLN A 748 -14.14 16.63 2.73
N LEU A 749 -13.69 17.35 1.69
CA LEU A 749 -12.29 17.32 1.24
C LEU A 749 -11.34 17.77 2.36
N ARG A 750 -11.70 18.80 3.14
CA ARG A 750 -10.90 19.23 4.31
C ARG A 750 -10.75 18.12 5.37
N TYR A 751 -11.79 17.31 5.63
CA TYR A 751 -11.67 16.14 6.53
C TYR A 751 -10.77 15.06 5.96
N LEU A 752 -10.94 14.74 4.68
CA LEU A 752 -10.09 13.77 4.00
C LEU A 752 -8.62 14.19 4.05
N ASP A 753 -8.34 15.46 3.76
CA ASP A 753 -6.99 16.03 3.81
C ASP A 753 -6.41 16.04 5.23
N LEU A 754 -7.24 16.28 6.25
CA LEU A 754 -6.82 16.20 7.64
C LEU A 754 -6.45 14.76 8.04
N ASN A 755 -7.26 13.78 7.63
CA ASN A 755 -6.99 12.37 7.89
C ASN A 755 -5.74 11.88 7.14
N LYS A 756 -5.54 12.31 5.89
CA LYS A 756 -4.31 12.05 5.12
C LYS A 756 -3.09 12.63 5.82
N GLU A 757 -3.16 13.88 6.28
CA GLU A 757 -2.06 14.52 7.00
C GLU A 757 -1.76 13.82 8.33
N LYS A 758 -2.78 13.41 9.08
CA LYS A 758 -2.62 12.62 10.31
C LYS A 758 -1.85 11.33 10.03
N ASN A 759 -2.23 10.59 8.99
CA ASN A 759 -1.54 9.35 8.60
C ASN A 759 -0.10 9.62 8.14
N ARG A 760 0.12 10.71 7.40
CA ARG A 760 1.46 11.16 6.98
C ARG A 760 2.35 11.45 8.19
N ILE A 761 1.89 12.29 9.12
CA ILE A 761 2.63 12.62 10.36
C ILE A 761 2.92 11.36 11.16
N HIS A 762 1.95 10.46 11.29
CA HIS A 762 2.15 9.19 11.98
C HIS A 762 3.28 8.36 11.34
N ASN A 763 3.20 8.13 10.03
CA ASN A 763 4.14 7.27 9.32
C ASN A 763 5.54 7.87 9.17
N GLU A 764 5.61 9.15 8.78
CA GLU A 764 6.86 9.81 8.40
C GLU A 764 7.59 10.44 9.59
N LEU A 765 6.87 10.81 10.65
CA LEU A 765 7.45 11.52 11.80
C LEU A 765 7.29 10.74 13.10
N ALA A 766 6.09 10.24 13.41
CA ALA A 766 5.83 9.60 14.70
C ALA A 766 6.58 8.28 14.85
N ILE A 767 6.58 7.41 13.84
CA ILE A 767 7.29 6.12 13.88
C ILE A 767 8.82 6.32 14.05
N PRO A 768 9.50 7.15 13.23
CA PRO A 768 10.91 7.45 13.45
C PRO A 768 11.20 8.07 14.82
N ALA A 769 10.36 9.01 15.27
CA ALA A 769 10.48 9.61 16.59
C ALA A 769 10.34 8.55 17.70
N TRP A 770 9.34 7.65 17.63
CA TRP A 770 9.15 6.55 18.59
C TRP A 770 10.41 5.70 18.75
N LYS A 771 11.05 5.38 17.62
CA LYS A 771 12.30 4.61 17.61
C LYS A 771 13.45 5.40 18.24
N SER A 772 13.57 6.70 17.96
CA SER A 772 14.59 7.57 18.57
C SER A 772 14.37 7.74 20.08
N ALA A 773 13.10 7.90 20.49
CA ALA A 773 12.64 8.03 21.88
C ALA A 773 13.16 6.91 22.76
N ARG A 774 13.13 5.69 22.23
CA ARG A 774 13.60 4.52 22.95
C ARG A 774 15.09 4.61 23.25
N GLY A 775 15.90 5.11 22.32
CA GLY A 775 17.33 5.35 22.56
C GLY A 775 17.55 6.34 23.71
N VAL A 776 16.78 7.44 23.71
CA VAL A 776 16.80 8.43 24.80
C VAL A 776 16.36 7.81 26.13
N TRP A 777 15.27 7.03 26.14
CA TRP A 777 14.79 6.33 27.33
C TRP A 777 15.84 5.39 27.91
N LEU A 778 16.43 4.52 27.09
CA LEU A 778 17.45 3.57 27.54
C LEU A 778 18.68 4.26 28.14
N LYS A 779 19.03 5.45 27.66
CA LYS A 779 20.12 6.28 28.22
C LYS A 779 19.84 6.78 29.65
N HIS A 780 18.57 7.10 29.98
CA HIS A 780 18.20 7.74 31.25
C HIS A 780 17.51 6.82 32.25
N ARG A 781 16.95 5.69 31.81
CA ARG A 781 16.11 4.76 32.59
C ARG A 781 16.70 4.44 33.96
N ASP A 782 17.96 3.96 33.98
CA ASP A 782 18.55 3.42 35.21
C ASP A 782 18.74 4.51 36.28
N LYS A 783 19.12 5.73 35.87
CA LYS A 783 19.24 6.87 36.79
C LYS A 783 17.87 7.33 37.31
N LEU A 784 16.87 7.43 36.42
CA LEU A 784 15.50 7.79 36.82
C LEU A 784 14.92 6.80 37.83
N HIS A 785 15.03 5.51 37.56
CA HIS A 785 14.54 4.46 38.46
C HIS A 785 15.29 4.45 39.79
N ALA A 786 16.61 4.67 39.79
CA ALA A 786 17.40 4.73 41.03
C ALA A 786 17.00 5.92 41.93
N GLU A 787 16.82 7.11 41.38
CA GLU A 787 16.40 8.28 42.16
C GLU A 787 14.95 8.18 42.63
N LEU A 788 14.07 7.57 41.83
CA LEU A 788 12.69 7.31 42.22
C LEU A 788 12.62 6.28 43.37
N ALA A 789 13.45 5.24 43.33
CA ALA A 789 13.53 4.25 44.40
C ALA A 789 13.97 4.89 45.73
N LYS A 790 14.96 5.80 45.71
CA LYS A 790 15.36 6.59 46.89
C LYS A 790 14.20 7.43 47.43
N ALA A 791 13.49 8.14 46.53
CA ALA A 791 12.34 8.95 46.90
C ALA A 791 11.23 8.11 47.55
N PHE A 792 10.95 6.93 47.01
CA PHE A 792 9.93 6.01 47.53
C PHE A 792 10.20 5.58 48.98
N VAL A 793 11.46 5.32 49.34
CA VAL A 793 11.85 4.95 50.72
C VAL A 793 12.18 6.15 51.62
N GLY A 794 11.92 7.37 51.17
CA GLY A 794 12.17 8.60 51.93
C GLY A 794 13.65 8.97 52.10
N GLN A 795 14.54 8.45 51.25
CA GLN A 795 15.96 8.81 51.23
C GLN A 795 16.20 10.11 50.43
N PRO A 796 17.30 10.85 50.70
CA PRO A 796 17.72 11.95 49.85
C PRO A 796 17.86 11.50 48.38
N HIS A 797 17.26 12.25 47.47
CA HIS A 797 17.17 11.91 46.05
C HIS A 797 17.34 13.14 45.17
N ASP A 798 17.72 12.92 43.92
CA ASP A 798 17.86 13.95 42.87
C ASP A 798 16.91 13.68 41.69
N TYR A 799 15.75 13.09 41.99
CA TYR A 799 14.71 12.80 40.98
C TYR A 799 14.36 14.02 40.11
N PRO A 800 14.16 15.24 40.65
CA PRO A 800 13.84 16.41 39.81
C PRO A 800 14.89 16.73 38.75
N ALA A 801 16.19 16.58 39.06
CA ALA A 801 17.23 16.79 38.05
C ALA A 801 17.31 15.63 37.05
N ALA A 802 17.11 14.39 37.51
CA ALA A 802 17.08 13.23 36.64
C ALA A 802 15.90 13.28 35.64
N SER A 803 14.70 13.66 36.10
CA SER A 803 13.52 13.83 35.24
C SER A 803 13.68 14.99 34.26
N ALA A 804 14.22 16.14 34.70
CA ALA A 804 14.50 17.27 33.84
C ALA A 804 15.52 16.92 32.73
N ALA A 805 16.58 16.18 33.06
CA ALA A 805 17.59 15.76 32.08
C ALA A 805 17.02 14.81 31.00
N TYR A 806 16.20 13.84 31.41
CA TYR A 806 15.54 12.95 30.47
C TYR A 806 14.57 13.70 29.53
N LEU A 807 13.73 14.57 30.09
CA LEU A 807 12.77 15.35 29.29
C LEU A 807 13.50 16.32 28.34
N ALA A 808 14.60 16.93 28.79
CA ALA A 808 15.41 17.80 27.95
C ALA A 808 16.05 17.06 26.77
N ASP A 809 16.64 15.88 26.99
CA ASP A 809 17.20 15.06 25.90
C ASP A 809 16.10 14.58 24.94
N LEU A 810 14.89 14.28 25.44
CA LEU A 810 13.76 13.90 24.61
C LEU A 810 13.25 15.08 23.76
N ASP A 811 13.30 16.30 24.28
CA ASP A 811 12.93 17.54 23.56
C ASP A 811 13.98 17.98 22.54
N GLN A 812 15.26 17.69 22.79
CA GLN A 812 16.36 18.00 21.88
C GLN A 812 16.54 16.98 20.75
N ASP A 813 15.88 15.82 20.84
CA ASP A 813 15.89 14.83 19.78
C ASP A 813 15.27 15.42 18.48
N PRO A 814 16.00 15.48 17.36
CA PRO A 814 15.51 16.12 16.14
C PRO A 814 14.23 15.49 15.57
N ALA A 815 14.06 14.16 15.74
CA ALA A 815 12.86 13.48 15.26
C ALA A 815 11.63 13.89 16.09
N PHE A 816 11.78 14.08 17.40
CA PHE A 816 10.72 14.62 18.26
C PHE A 816 10.42 16.09 17.99
N SER A 817 11.44 16.91 17.78
CA SER A 817 11.24 18.33 17.47
C SER A 817 10.38 18.50 16.21
N HIS A 818 10.72 17.80 15.12
CA HIS A 818 9.93 17.80 13.89
C HIS A 818 8.51 17.26 14.09
N LEU A 819 8.36 16.18 14.88
CA LEU A 819 7.04 15.63 15.22
C LEU A 819 6.18 16.65 15.97
N ASN A 820 6.73 17.30 16.99
CA ASN A 820 6.02 18.28 17.81
C ASN A 820 5.54 19.47 16.98
N ASP A 821 6.37 19.98 16.07
CA ASP A 821 5.98 21.09 15.19
C ASP A 821 4.90 20.67 14.19
N ALA A 822 4.98 19.45 13.64
CA ALA A 822 3.92 18.91 12.80
C ALA A 822 2.60 18.72 13.57
N LEU A 823 2.64 18.26 14.82
CA LEU A 823 1.46 18.13 15.68
C LEU A 823 0.82 19.48 16.02
N LYS A 824 1.62 20.54 16.22
CA LYS A 824 1.09 21.92 16.40
C LYS A 824 0.35 22.38 15.13
N GLN A 825 0.93 22.17 13.96
CA GLN A 825 0.28 22.52 12.68
C GLN A 825 -1.00 21.70 12.46
N LEU A 826 -0.96 20.39 12.75
CA LEU A 826 -2.14 19.54 12.68
C LEU A 826 -3.25 20.05 13.61
N THR A 827 -2.91 20.46 14.83
CA THR A 827 -3.87 21.04 15.80
C THR A 827 -4.49 22.33 15.27
N GLN A 828 -3.72 23.21 14.63
CA GLN A 828 -4.27 24.42 14.00
C GLN A 828 -5.26 24.07 12.87
N ARG A 829 -4.95 23.07 12.05
CA ARG A 829 -5.86 22.59 11.00
C ARG A 829 -7.13 21.96 11.59
N ARG A 830 -7.01 21.14 12.64
CA ARG A 830 -8.14 20.57 13.39
C ARG A 830 -9.07 21.66 13.91
N ASN A 831 -8.51 22.71 14.52
CA ASN A 831 -9.27 23.85 15.01
C ASN A 831 -9.94 24.64 13.89
N ALA A 832 -9.27 24.84 12.76
CA ALA A 832 -9.84 25.55 11.60
C ALA A 832 -11.07 24.81 11.03
N VAL A 833 -11.00 23.48 10.90
CA VAL A 833 -12.13 22.66 10.44
C VAL A 833 -13.30 22.71 11.43
N SER A 834 -13.01 22.66 12.73
CA SER A 834 -14.04 22.75 13.78
C SER A 834 -14.71 24.14 13.81
N LYS A 835 -13.91 25.20 13.62
CA LYS A 835 -14.39 26.59 13.54
C LYS A 835 -15.33 26.78 12.35
N ASP A 836 -14.94 26.28 11.17
CA ASP A 836 -15.75 26.34 9.94
C ASP A 836 -17.11 25.67 10.13
N LEU A 837 -17.16 24.48 10.74
CA LEU A 837 -18.43 23.82 11.10
C LEU A 837 -19.28 24.68 12.05
N GLY A 838 -18.64 25.36 13.00
CA GLY A 838 -19.31 26.25 13.95
C GLY A 838 -19.86 27.54 13.34
N GLU A 839 -19.15 28.13 12.38
CA GLU A 839 -19.55 29.33 11.63
C GLU A 839 -20.63 29.03 10.58
N HIS A 840 -20.72 27.77 10.15
CA HIS A 840 -21.69 27.30 9.15
C HIS A 840 -22.61 26.18 9.69
N PRO A 841 -23.44 26.44 10.72
CA PRO A 841 -24.33 25.43 11.30
C PRO A 841 -25.35 24.86 10.30
N ALA A 842 -25.65 25.59 9.22
CA ALA A 842 -26.49 25.14 8.11
C ALA A 842 -25.89 23.96 7.31
N LEU A 843 -24.58 23.69 7.44
CA LEU A 843 -23.95 22.49 6.88
C LEU A 843 -24.45 21.20 7.56
N VAL A 844 -24.91 21.26 8.81
CA VAL A 844 -25.39 20.08 9.53
C VAL A 844 -26.80 19.76 9.05
N ALA A 845 -26.98 18.56 8.46
CA ALA A 845 -28.29 18.19 7.94
C ALA A 845 -29.34 18.09 9.06
N PRO A 846 -30.62 18.43 8.80
CA PRO A 846 -31.69 18.25 9.76
C PRO A 846 -31.72 16.83 10.35
N GLY A 847 -31.78 16.74 11.68
CA GLY A 847 -31.71 15.47 12.41
C GLY A 847 -30.29 14.95 12.71
N SER A 848 -29.26 15.62 12.21
CA SER A 848 -27.87 15.40 12.60
C SER A 848 -27.48 16.25 13.81
N LYS A 849 -26.47 15.81 14.56
CA LYS A 849 -25.92 16.50 15.72
C LYS A 849 -24.43 16.78 15.50
N VAL A 850 -23.81 17.57 16.37
CA VAL A 850 -22.35 17.80 16.35
C VAL A 850 -21.73 17.21 17.62
N ALA A 851 -20.73 16.35 17.42
CA ALA A 851 -19.82 15.87 18.46
C ALA A 851 -18.74 16.92 18.63
N ARG A 852 -18.59 17.45 19.85
CA ARG A 852 -17.55 18.45 20.15
C ARG A 852 -16.28 17.74 20.59
N SER A 853 -15.16 18.13 20.00
CA SER A 853 -13.81 17.63 20.31
C SER A 853 -13.31 18.00 21.70
N THR A 854 -13.86 19.07 22.26
CA THR A 854 -13.55 19.52 23.62
C THR A 854 -14.58 18.96 24.58
N LEU A 855 -14.16 18.10 25.51
CA LEU A 855 -15.10 17.47 26.46
C LEU A 855 -15.66 18.52 27.44
N ALA A 856 -14.79 19.37 27.99
CA ALA A 856 -15.16 20.50 28.85
C ALA A 856 -14.49 21.78 28.34
N PRO A 857 -15.18 22.59 27.51
CA PRO A 857 -14.69 23.89 27.05
C PRO A 857 -14.30 24.81 28.21
N SER A 858 -15.03 24.74 29.33
CA SER A 858 -14.75 25.47 30.58
C SER A 858 -13.40 25.11 31.23
N LYS A 859 -12.86 23.91 30.93
CA LYS A 859 -11.59 23.38 31.48
C LYS A 859 -10.48 23.26 30.42
N GLY A 860 -10.77 23.62 29.16
CA GLY A 860 -9.81 23.54 28.04
C GLY A 860 -9.33 22.14 27.66
N ARG A 861 -10.00 21.06 28.09
CA ARG A 861 -9.52 19.68 27.90
C ARG A 861 -10.06 19.07 26.59
N GLN A 862 -9.16 18.78 25.64
CA GLN A 862 -9.48 18.08 24.39
C GLN A 862 -9.57 16.55 24.61
N LEU A 863 -10.43 15.89 23.84
CA LEU A 863 -10.46 14.44 23.75
C LEU A 863 -9.33 13.96 22.82
N ILE A 864 -8.21 13.51 23.41
CA ILE A 864 -7.10 12.88 22.68
C ILE A 864 -7.07 11.40 23.05
N LEU A 865 -7.24 10.52 22.06
CA LEU A 865 -7.34 9.07 22.23
C LEU A 865 -6.33 8.38 21.31
N GLY A 866 -5.07 8.28 21.73
CA GLY A 866 -4.04 7.64 20.93
C GLY A 866 -2.62 7.83 21.46
N TRP A 867 -1.63 7.52 20.63
CA TRP A 867 -0.21 7.66 20.97
C TRP A 867 0.18 9.09 21.34
N GLU A 868 -0.46 10.11 20.75
CA GLU A 868 -0.30 11.53 21.11
C GLU A 868 -0.60 11.74 22.61
N TYR A 869 -1.70 11.15 23.09
CA TYR A 869 -2.11 11.22 24.50
C TYR A 869 -1.17 10.42 25.41
N GLN A 870 -0.80 9.19 25.02
CA GLN A 870 0.12 8.36 25.79
C GLN A 870 1.48 9.03 25.98
N LEU A 871 1.97 9.73 24.95
CA LEU A 871 3.21 10.50 25.02
C LEU A 871 3.07 11.70 25.98
N GLN A 872 1.96 12.43 25.90
CA GLN A 872 1.69 13.55 26.80
C GLN A 872 1.56 13.07 28.26
N GLU A 873 0.79 12.01 28.50
CA GLU A 873 0.59 11.43 29.82
C GLU A 873 1.91 10.93 30.42
N HIS A 874 2.74 10.26 29.63
CA HIS A 874 4.09 9.86 30.05
C HIS A 874 4.94 11.07 30.48
N ARG A 875 4.94 12.15 29.70
CA ARG A 875 5.67 13.38 30.06
C ARG A 875 5.16 13.98 31.37
N GLU A 876 3.85 14.06 31.55
CA GLU A 876 3.23 14.57 32.78
C GLU A 876 3.54 13.68 34.00
N HIS A 877 3.57 12.35 33.82
CA HIS A 877 3.92 11.40 34.88
C HIS A 877 5.40 11.49 35.28
N VAL A 878 6.31 11.60 34.32
CA VAL A 878 7.74 11.71 34.62
C VAL A 878 8.08 13.05 35.29
N ALA A 879 7.41 14.14 34.89
CA ALA A 879 7.65 15.47 35.44
C ALA A 879 7.20 15.63 36.90
N ASP A 880 6.21 14.86 37.36
CA ASP A 880 5.62 14.98 38.70
C ASP A 880 5.99 13.77 39.58
N LEU A 881 6.84 14.00 40.58
CA LEU A 881 7.28 12.96 41.53
C LEU A 881 6.10 12.27 42.22
N LYS A 882 5.03 13.00 42.56
CA LYS A 882 3.88 12.42 43.23
C LYS A 882 3.17 11.40 42.32
N LYS A 883 2.96 11.77 41.06
CA LYS A 883 2.35 10.86 40.07
C LYS A 883 3.26 9.66 39.76
N ALA A 884 4.57 9.88 39.66
CA ALA A 884 5.54 8.80 39.48
C ALA A 884 5.47 7.78 40.63
N LEU A 885 5.32 8.23 41.88
CA LEU A 885 5.19 7.37 43.06
C LEU A 885 3.81 6.67 43.16
N GLU A 886 2.74 7.26 42.63
CA GLU A 886 1.38 6.68 42.65
C GLU A 886 1.22 5.46 41.70
N SER A 887 2.22 5.17 40.85
CA SER A 887 2.06 4.25 39.71
C SER A 887 2.35 2.76 39.98
N GLY A 888 2.84 2.33 41.16
CA GLY A 888 3.12 0.89 41.43
C GLY A 888 4.31 0.58 42.35
N VAL A 889 5.25 -0.27 41.89
CA VAL A 889 6.55 -0.62 42.54
C VAL A 889 7.72 -0.09 41.68
N PRO A 890 8.96 0.12 42.22
CA PRO A 890 10.11 0.77 41.57
C PRO A 890 10.39 0.44 40.11
N GLU A 891 10.38 -0.84 39.78
CA GLU A 891 10.72 -1.37 38.46
C GLU A 891 9.57 -1.20 37.43
N ASP A 892 8.36 -0.88 37.92
CA ASP A 892 7.14 -0.69 37.13
C ASP A 892 6.65 0.79 37.08
N TYR A 893 7.25 1.71 37.84
CA TYR A 893 6.71 3.08 38.02
C TYR A 893 6.68 3.96 36.76
N ILE A 894 7.69 3.83 35.90
CA ILE A 894 7.80 4.65 34.70
C ILE A 894 8.12 3.73 33.53
N LYS A 895 7.11 3.49 32.69
CA LYS A 895 7.24 2.76 31.44
C LYS A 895 6.67 3.62 30.30
N PRO A 896 7.52 4.27 29.48
CA PRO A 896 7.02 4.99 28.32
C PRO A 896 6.33 4.05 27.33
N PRO A 897 5.47 4.57 26.45
CA PRO A 897 4.80 3.79 25.40
C PRO A 897 5.75 3.32 24.27
N PHE A 898 7.07 3.52 24.44
CA PHE A 898 8.15 3.10 23.56
C PHE A 898 9.28 2.36 24.33
N ALA A 899 8.97 1.85 25.52
CA ALA A 899 9.96 1.14 26.34
C ALA A 899 10.40 -0.21 25.74
N ASP A 900 9.43 -0.98 25.24
CA ASP A 900 9.66 -2.30 24.64
C ASP A 900 9.88 -2.19 23.13
N GLU A 901 10.72 -3.06 22.56
CA GLU A 901 10.86 -3.21 21.10
C GLU A 901 9.59 -3.72 20.44
N LYS A 902 8.69 -4.34 21.21
CA LYS A 902 7.38 -4.78 20.73
C LYS A 902 6.34 -3.66 20.73
N ASP A 903 6.58 -2.57 21.46
CA ASP A 903 5.66 -1.42 21.60
C ASP A 903 5.98 -0.32 20.54
N THR A 904 6.38 -0.73 19.33
CA THR A 904 6.64 0.21 18.24
C THR A 904 5.34 0.64 17.57
N LEU A 905 5.21 1.93 17.25
CA LEU A 905 4.16 2.39 16.35
C LEU A 905 4.28 1.68 15.00
N GLU A 906 3.18 1.12 14.51
CA GLU A 906 3.09 0.50 13.20
C GLU A 906 2.55 1.48 12.17
N PRO A 907 2.99 1.42 10.90
CA PRO A 907 2.45 2.28 9.85
C PRO A 907 0.93 2.18 9.72
N VAL A 908 0.27 3.32 9.60
CA VAL A 908 -1.18 3.47 9.39
C VAL A 908 -1.43 3.76 7.91
N TYR A 909 -2.38 3.03 7.31
CA TYR A 909 -2.68 3.08 5.86
C TYR A 909 -4.07 3.62 5.56
#